data_AF-A0A8U7NQM0-F1
#
_entry.id   AF-A0A8U7NQM0-F1
#
_cell.length_a   1.000
_cell.length_b   1.000
_cell.length_c   1.000
_cell.angle_alpha   90.00
_cell.angle_beta   90.00
_cell.angle_gamma   90.00
#
_symmetry.space_group_name_H-M   'P 1'
#
loop_
_entity.id
_entity.type
_entity.pdbx_description
1 polymer ?
#
loop_
_entity_poly.entity_id
_entity_poly.type
_entity_poly.pdbx_seq_one_letter_code
_entity_poly.pdbx_strand_id
1 'polypeptide(L)'
;MSDKMAAAAACPQPQPGPGPGPGPGPGPGPPAVEAERGGPRGGGADGDAEAEEFGCPAHCSDLAWRQNEQRRHGLYCDITLAFGGAGMAREYRAHRSVLAAATEYFTPLLSGGFAESRSGRVELQKWSSEGGPDPDTVEAVIGFMYTGTIRVSPGNVHEVLEMADRFLLTRLKDFCGEFLKKKLNLSNCVAIHSLAHMYSLNQLALKAQDMIRRNFHKVIQDEEFYTLPFHLVRDWLSDSEITVDSEEILFETVLKWVQKNPEERERYFEDLFKLLRLSQMKPTYLTRHVKSERLVSSNENCVKLVSEAVESHALRSENLQSGNLQHSTCPTALLPRFGQNMDVIMVIGGVSEGGDYLSECVGYFIDEDRWVNLPHIHNHLDGHAVAVTESYVYVAGSMEPGFAKTVERYNPNRNIWEQVSNLITRKHSFGLTEVKGNLYSIGGHGNFSPGFKDVAIYNPEQDKWLNLESAPKILRDVKAVSVEDRFVYVAARTPVDSDSEDGLRAVIIRYDAETRQWQDVESLPLIDNYCSFQMSVANTNFYHTASCCPKSYPIDNEEAKGKISSRASDEILESLPPEVLSIEGAAICYYKDDVFIIGGWKNSDDIDKQYRKEAYRYCAERKRWMLLPPMPQPRCRATACHVISDFDMTLSRFGCNGRRCPTSHNILDTSRVISEDGKKKLKDLLHYYYPIEIDPNQTLEEKCPLMVEWWTKAHELLVQQKIHRSDIAQIVRESEAMLRDGFKEFFDQLHKNNVPLFIFSAGVGDILEEIIRQANVFYSNVNVVSNYMDFSDDGVLTHFKGPLIHTYNKNNTVLQGTGYFQQVSTRTSIILLGDSMGDLTMADGVPNVENILKIGFLNDKVEERRGKYLDSYDIVLESDETLDVVNGILRYILTET
;
A
#
# COMPACT_ATOMS: atom_id res chain seq x y z
N MET A 1 -37.31 -15.18 -36.39
CA MET A 1 -38.46 -14.95 -37.29
C MET A 1 -39.72 -15.14 -36.48
N SER A 2 -40.68 -14.29 -36.79
CA SER A 2 -41.89 -13.90 -36.09
C SER A 2 -42.87 -15.02 -35.72
N ASP A 3 -43.84 -14.59 -34.90
CA ASP A 3 -45.23 -15.08 -34.77
C ASP A 3 -45.51 -16.23 -33.79
N LYS A 4 -46.66 -16.31 -33.12
CA LYS A 4 -47.70 -15.39 -32.60
C LYS A 4 -48.78 -16.35 -32.01
N MET A 5 -49.57 -15.87 -31.05
CA MET A 5 -50.96 -16.34 -30.74
C MET A 5 -51.09 -17.75 -30.09
N ALA A 6 -52.11 -18.11 -29.29
CA ALA A 6 -53.24 -17.48 -28.58
C ALA A 6 -54.01 -18.59 -27.80
N ALA A 7 -54.98 -18.17 -26.97
CA ALA A 7 -56.14 -18.91 -26.40
C ALA A 7 -55.91 -19.79 -25.14
N ALA A 8 -56.60 -19.70 -23.99
CA ALA A 8 -57.98 -19.34 -23.56
C ALA A 8 -58.96 -20.52 -23.40
N ALA A 9 -59.74 -20.49 -22.30
CA ALA A 9 -61.02 -21.20 -21.97
C ALA A 9 -60.90 -22.64 -21.38
N ALA A 10 -61.74 -23.16 -20.46
CA ALA A 10 -62.90 -22.70 -19.67
C ALA A 10 -63.30 -23.77 -18.59
N CYS A 11 -64.17 -23.38 -17.63
CA CYS A 11 -64.77 -24.15 -16.51
C CYS A 11 -65.75 -25.31 -16.92
N PRO A 12 -66.34 -26.08 -15.96
CA PRO A 12 -67.63 -25.66 -15.31
C PRO A 12 -67.88 -26.11 -13.84
N GLN A 13 -68.83 -25.45 -13.15
CA GLN A 13 -69.48 -25.85 -11.88
C GLN A 13 -70.81 -26.63 -12.12
N PRO A 14 -71.51 -27.18 -11.09
CA PRO A 14 -72.59 -26.41 -10.40
C PRO A 14 -72.85 -26.67 -8.88
N GLN A 15 -73.62 -25.72 -8.30
CA GLN A 15 -74.15 -25.43 -6.94
C GLN A 15 -75.21 -26.44 -6.35
N PRO A 16 -75.95 -26.25 -5.19
CA PRO A 16 -76.24 -25.02 -4.38
C PRO A 16 -76.44 -25.06 -2.82
N GLY A 17 -76.17 -23.89 -2.18
CA GLY A 17 -76.89 -23.10 -1.12
C GLY A 17 -77.35 -23.71 0.25
N PRO A 18 -77.77 -22.89 1.26
CA PRO A 18 -77.89 -21.42 1.36
C PRO A 18 -77.26 -20.74 2.64
N GLY A 19 -77.21 -19.39 2.67
CA GLY A 19 -76.65 -18.50 3.74
C GLY A 19 -77.54 -18.26 4.97
N PRO A 20 -77.34 -17.20 5.83
CA PRO A 20 -76.91 -15.81 5.51
C PRO A 20 -75.85 -15.16 6.46
N GLY A 21 -75.31 -13.97 6.08
CA GLY A 21 -74.29 -13.14 6.81
C GLY A 21 -74.87 -12.07 7.77
N PRO A 22 -74.28 -10.86 7.97
CA PRO A 22 -72.92 -10.35 7.63
C PRO A 22 -72.21 -9.51 8.75
N GLY A 23 -70.94 -9.15 8.54
CA GLY A 23 -70.27 -8.00 9.20
C GLY A 23 -68.74 -8.01 9.08
N PRO A 24 -68.07 -6.97 8.52
CA PRO A 24 -66.61 -6.83 8.63
C PRO A 24 -66.20 -5.55 9.39
N GLY A 25 -65.30 -5.71 10.35
CA GLY A 25 -64.53 -4.63 10.97
C GLY A 25 -63.21 -4.38 10.21
N PRO A 26 -62.62 -3.17 10.29
CA PRO A 26 -61.35 -2.85 9.67
C PRO A 26 -60.14 -3.06 10.62
N GLY A 27 -59.01 -3.47 10.03
CA GLY A 27 -57.68 -3.52 10.64
C GLY A 27 -56.83 -2.26 10.36
N PRO A 28 -55.55 -2.23 10.77
CA PRO A 28 -55.06 -1.27 11.77
C PRO A 28 -54.19 -0.12 11.22
N GLY A 29 -54.10 0.96 12.01
CA GLY A 29 -53.27 2.14 11.78
C GLY A 29 -51.91 2.13 12.53
N PRO A 30 -50.99 3.04 12.19
CA PRO A 30 -49.63 3.14 12.74
C PRO A 30 -49.57 3.98 14.05
N PRO A 31 -48.45 3.94 14.80
CA PRO A 31 -48.39 4.39 16.20
C PRO A 31 -48.13 5.89 16.33
N ALA A 32 -48.80 6.51 17.30
CA ALA A 32 -48.52 7.87 17.75
C ALA A 32 -47.70 7.83 19.05
N VAL A 33 -46.62 8.61 19.07
CA VAL A 33 -45.76 8.87 20.23
C VAL A 33 -46.44 9.93 21.11
N GLU A 34 -46.56 9.62 22.39
CA GLU A 34 -47.17 10.44 23.44
C GLU A 34 -46.38 11.74 23.67
N ALA A 35 -47.12 12.84 23.79
CA ALA A 35 -46.62 14.10 24.33
C ALA A 35 -47.25 14.33 25.70
N GLU A 36 -46.49 14.02 26.76
CA GLU A 36 -46.76 14.58 28.09
C GLU A 36 -46.28 16.04 28.14
N ARG A 37 -47.21 16.96 28.37
CA ARG A 37 -46.93 18.19 29.12
C ARG A 37 -48.07 18.47 30.08
N GLY A 38 -47.83 18.12 31.34
CA GLY A 38 -48.65 18.56 32.47
C GLY A 38 -48.39 20.02 32.84
N GLY A 39 -49.42 20.62 33.45
CA GLY A 39 -49.32 21.82 34.28
C GLY A 39 -50.34 22.90 33.96
N PRO A 40 -51.49 22.96 34.66
CA PRO A 40 -52.38 24.11 34.60
C PRO A 40 -51.88 25.20 35.55
N ARG A 41 -51.72 26.43 35.03
CA ARG A 41 -51.75 27.64 35.88
C ARG A 41 -53.20 28.11 35.94
N GLY A 42 -53.83 27.94 37.10
CA GLY A 42 -55.03 28.70 37.47
C GLY A 42 -54.71 30.20 37.46
N GLY A 43 -55.66 31.11 37.34
CA GLY A 43 -57.11 31.03 37.47
C GLY A 43 -57.54 32.43 37.88
N GLY A 44 -58.36 33.07 37.04
CA GLY A 44 -58.76 34.46 37.25
C GLY A 44 -59.75 34.94 36.20
N ALA A 45 -60.95 34.34 36.19
CA ALA A 45 -62.24 34.98 35.94
C ALA A 45 -63.30 33.87 35.83
N ASP A 46 -64.20 33.79 36.81
CA ASP A 46 -65.44 33.01 36.72
C ASP A 46 -66.33 33.60 35.61
N GLY A 47 -66.73 32.75 34.66
CA GLY A 47 -67.70 33.06 33.62
C GLY A 47 -67.72 31.99 32.51
N ASP A 48 -68.74 31.13 32.55
CA ASP A 48 -69.18 30.12 31.55
C ASP A 48 -68.68 28.67 31.71
N ALA A 49 -69.45 27.89 32.48
CA ALA A 49 -69.33 26.43 32.63
C ALA A 49 -70.10 25.63 31.56
N GLU A 50 -70.63 26.27 30.51
CA GLU A 50 -71.38 25.63 29.40
C GLU A 50 -70.77 25.90 28.01
N ALA A 51 -69.57 26.46 27.90
CA ALA A 51 -68.97 26.75 26.60
C ALA A 51 -68.42 25.48 25.90
N GLU A 52 -68.90 25.19 24.68
CA GLU A 52 -68.35 24.15 23.81
C GLU A 52 -67.47 24.76 22.71
N GLU A 53 -66.23 24.28 22.57
CA GLU A 53 -65.34 24.65 21.46
C GLU A 53 -65.59 23.75 20.24
N PHE A 54 -65.99 24.34 19.11
CA PHE A 54 -66.08 23.65 17.83
C PHE A 54 -64.85 23.94 16.96
N GLY A 55 -64.03 22.92 16.70
CA GLY A 55 -62.93 22.98 15.73
C GLY A 55 -63.22 22.11 14.51
N CYS A 56 -63.25 22.70 13.31
CA CYS A 56 -63.35 21.95 12.05
C CYS A 56 -61.93 21.55 11.56
N PRO A 57 -61.55 20.26 11.57
CA PRO A 57 -60.19 19.83 11.22
C PRO A 57 -59.78 20.14 9.78
N ALA A 58 -60.74 20.14 8.85
CA ALA A 58 -60.51 20.37 7.42
C ALA A 58 -60.47 21.86 7.03
N HIS A 59 -60.89 22.77 7.91
CA HIS A 59 -61.04 24.18 7.56
C HIS A 59 -59.72 24.82 7.11
N CYS A 60 -58.62 24.58 7.83
CA CYS A 60 -57.32 25.18 7.51
C CYS A 60 -56.74 24.63 6.19
N SER A 61 -56.89 23.33 5.91
CA SER A 61 -56.44 22.73 4.65
C SER A 61 -57.24 23.23 3.45
N ASP A 62 -58.57 23.33 3.59
CA ASP A 62 -59.44 23.85 2.55
C ASP A 62 -59.16 25.33 2.28
N LEU A 63 -58.95 26.13 3.34
CA LEU A 63 -58.61 27.54 3.23
C LEU A 63 -57.29 27.75 2.48
N ALA A 64 -56.25 27.03 2.89
CA ALA A 64 -54.93 27.07 2.26
C ALA A 64 -54.99 26.67 0.77
N TRP A 65 -55.72 25.60 0.45
CA TRP A 65 -55.90 25.14 -0.91
C TRP A 65 -56.66 26.15 -1.78
N ARG A 66 -57.77 26.71 -1.26
CA ARG A 66 -58.54 27.75 -1.97
C ARG A 66 -57.73 29.02 -2.19
N GLN A 67 -56.90 29.43 -1.23
CA GLN A 67 -55.98 30.56 -1.38
C GLN A 67 -54.92 30.30 -2.47
N ASN A 68 -54.46 29.06 -2.63
CA ASN A 68 -53.55 28.71 -3.71
C ASN A 68 -54.24 28.76 -5.08
N GLU A 69 -55.49 28.30 -5.20
CA GLU A 69 -56.25 28.44 -6.45
C GLU A 69 -56.54 29.92 -6.78
N GLN A 70 -56.86 30.75 -5.79
CA GLN A 70 -56.96 32.21 -5.99
C GLN A 70 -55.66 32.79 -6.54
N ARG A 71 -54.50 32.40 -5.99
CA ARG A 71 -53.18 32.82 -6.48
C ARG A 71 -52.98 32.45 -7.95
N ARG A 72 -53.28 31.20 -8.35
CA ARG A 72 -53.13 30.72 -9.74
C ARG A 72 -53.98 31.50 -10.74
N HIS A 73 -55.15 31.98 -10.30
CA HIS A 73 -56.01 32.87 -11.09
C HIS A 73 -55.69 34.37 -10.93
N GLY A 74 -54.73 34.73 -10.09
CA GLY A 74 -54.34 36.13 -9.82
C GLY A 74 -55.40 36.94 -9.05
N LEU A 75 -56.32 36.27 -8.35
CA LEU A 75 -57.38 36.91 -7.57
C LEU A 75 -56.83 37.38 -6.22
N TYR A 76 -57.06 38.64 -5.87
CA TYR A 76 -56.67 39.27 -4.60
C TYR A 76 -55.16 39.31 -4.31
N CYS A 77 -54.30 38.98 -5.28
CA CYS A 77 -52.86 39.11 -5.16
C CYS A 77 -52.42 40.58 -5.02
N ASP A 78 -51.57 40.85 -4.04
CA ASP A 78 -51.10 42.18 -3.60
C ASP A 78 -49.56 42.31 -3.64
N ILE A 79 -48.90 41.29 -4.21
CA ILE A 79 -47.47 41.28 -4.47
C ILE A 79 -47.11 40.45 -5.71
N THR A 80 -46.08 40.88 -6.44
CA THR A 80 -45.49 40.16 -7.56
C THR A 80 -44.01 39.87 -7.27
N LEU A 81 -43.62 38.59 -7.34
CA LEU A 81 -42.24 38.12 -7.24
C LEU A 81 -41.66 37.98 -8.65
N ALA A 82 -40.58 38.69 -8.95
CA ALA A 82 -39.89 38.62 -10.23
C ALA A 82 -38.56 37.83 -10.08
N PHE A 83 -38.42 36.73 -10.83
CA PHE A 83 -37.23 35.88 -10.85
C PHE A 83 -36.51 36.06 -12.20
N GLY A 84 -35.22 36.41 -12.18
CA GLY A 84 -34.37 36.54 -13.37
C GLY A 84 -33.70 37.91 -13.55
N GLY A 85 -32.74 38.00 -14.48
CA GLY A 85 -31.99 39.22 -14.81
C GLY A 85 -32.79 40.24 -15.63
N ALA A 86 -32.30 41.49 -15.66
CA ALA A 86 -32.97 42.62 -16.32
C ALA A 86 -33.22 42.35 -17.81
N GLY A 87 -34.47 42.05 -18.17
CA GLY A 87 -34.93 41.81 -19.55
C GLY A 87 -35.65 40.47 -19.80
N MET A 88 -35.50 39.48 -18.90
CA MET A 88 -36.12 38.14 -19.03
C MET A 88 -36.78 37.65 -17.72
N ALA A 89 -37.07 38.56 -16.77
CA ALA A 89 -37.63 38.18 -15.47
C ALA A 89 -39.07 37.66 -15.59
N ARG A 90 -39.33 36.45 -15.07
CA ARG A 90 -40.68 35.89 -14.96
C ARG A 90 -41.35 36.34 -13.67
N GLU A 91 -42.62 36.66 -13.76
CA GLU A 91 -43.41 37.24 -12.67
C GLU A 91 -44.41 36.23 -12.09
N TYR A 92 -44.43 36.11 -10.77
CA TYR A 92 -45.32 35.24 -10.02
C TYR A 92 -46.12 36.08 -9.02
N ARG A 93 -47.45 36.08 -9.14
CA ARG A 93 -48.33 36.80 -8.23
C ARG A 93 -48.58 35.99 -6.96
N ALA A 94 -48.67 36.65 -5.81
CA ALA A 94 -48.93 36.02 -4.52
C ALA A 94 -49.68 36.96 -3.55
N HIS A 95 -49.99 36.45 -2.36
CA HIS A 95 -50.60 37.17 -1.25
C HIS A 95 -49.57 37.46 -0.17
N ARG A 96 -49.42 38.72 0.24
CA ARG A 96 -48.49 39.16 1.30
C ARG A 96 -48.77 38.44 2.62
N SER A 97 -50.04 38.25 2.96
CA SER A 97 -50.45 37.55 4.19
C SER A 97 -49.95 36.12 4.25
N VAL A 98 -50.04 35.38 3.14
CA VAL A 98 -49.59 33.98 3.05
C VAL A 98 -48.07 33.91 3.06
N LEU A 99 -47.38 34.75 2.28
CA LEU A 99 -45.91 34.76 2.23
C LEU A 99 -45.28 35.12 3.58
N ALA A 100 -45.82 36.12 4.28
CA ALA A 100 -45.36 36.51 5.61
C ALA A 100 -45.68 35.43 6.67
N ALA A 101 -46.79 34.70 6.53
CA ALA A 101 -47.13 33.59 7.41
C ALA A 101 -46.28 32.34 7.17
N ALA A 102 -45.88 32.10 5.91
CA ALA A 102 -45.09 30.93 5.53
C ALA A 102 -43.62 31.03 5.95
N THR A 103 -43.06 32.26 5.96
CA THR A 103 -41.67 32.48 6.35
C THR A 103 -41.43 33.88 6.94
N GLU A 104 -40.52 33.94 7.90
CA GLU A 104 -40.03 35.18 8.49
C GLU A 104 -39.30 36.07 7.47
N TYR A 105 -38.82 35.52 6.34
CA TYR A 105 -38.12 36.28 5.30
C TYR A 105 -38.96 37.43 4.73
N PHE A 106 -40.24 37.18 4.43
CA PHE A 106 -41.11 38.18 3.81
C PHE A 106 -41.71 39.17 4.82
N THR A 107 -41.73 38.84 6.11
CA THR A 107 -42.27 39.73 7.15
C THR A 107 -41.61 41.11 7.16
N PRO A 108 -40.27 41.26 7.30
CA PRO A 108 -39.62 42.57 7.30
C PRO A 108 -39.65 43.24 5.93
N LEU A 109 -39.57 42.46 4.84
CA LEU A 109 -39.62 42.97 3.46
C LEU A 109 -40.95 43.70 3.17
N LEU A 110 -42.05 43.20 3.75
CA LEU A 110 -43.40 43.67 3.49
C LEU A 110 -43.93 44.66 4.55
N SER A 111 -43.27 44.76 5.73
CA SER A 111 -43.71 45.58 6.86
C SER A 111 -43.41 47.09 6.76
N GLY A 112 -43.07 47.60 5.57
CA GLY A 112 -43.03 49.06 5.30
C GLY A 112 -41.65 49.72 5.30
N GLY A 113 -40.61 49.06 5.81
CA GLY A 113 -39.26 49.63 5.93
C GLY A 113 -38.43 49.66 4.64
N PHE A 114 -38.83 48.91 3.62
CA PHE A 114 -38.09 48.70 2.38
C PHE A 114 -38.83 49.28 1.15
N ALA A 115 -38.14 49.44 0.01
CA ALA A 115 -38.74 50.01 -1.21
C ALA A 115 -39.84 49.10 -1.79
N GLU A 116 -39.69 47.80 -1.57
CA GLU A 116 -40.51 46.69 -2.01
C GLU A 116 -41.92 46.72 -1.41
N SER A 117 -42.06 47.26 -0.19
CA SER A 117 -43.37 47.44 0.45
C SER A 117 -44.25 48.39 -0.35
N ARG A 118 -43.64 49.41 -0.98
CA ARG A 118 -44.29 50.47 -1.76
C ARG A 118 -44.43 50.14 -3.24
N SER A 119 -43.51 49.37 -3.81
CA SER A 119 -43.53 49.01 -5.24
C SER A 119 -44.54 47.90 -5.56
N GLY A 120 -44.91 47.05 -4.59
CA GLY A 120 -45.74 45.86 -4.83
C GLY A 120 -45.02 44.79 -5.67
N ARG A 121 -43.72 44.95 -5.92
CA ARG A 121 -42.88 44.08 -6.75
C ARG A 121 -41.56 43.82 -6.03
N VAL A 122 -41.20 42.55 -5.91
CA VAL A 122 -39.92 42.11 -5.33
C VAL A 122 -39.08 41.48 -6.43
N GLU A 123 -37.88 42.01 -6.63
CA GLU A 123 -36.93 41.47 -7.60
C GLU A 123 -35.91 40.57 -6.91
N LEU A 124 -35.94 39.28 -7.27
CA LEU A 124 -35.03 38.28 -6.72
C LEU A 124 -33.94 37.98 -7.74
N GLN A 125 -32.79 38.62 -7.53
CA GLN A 125 -31.62 38.54 -8.40
C GLN A 125 -30.50 37.70 -7.76
N LYS A 126 -29.52 37.29 -8.59
CA LYS A 126 -28.30 36.55 -8.22
C LYS A 126 -28.60 35.14 -7.68
N TRP A 127 -29.05 34.28 -8.58
CA TRP A 127 -29.19 32.84 -8.35
C TRP A 127 -27.95 32.10 -8.84
N SER A 128 -27.79 30.84 -8.43
CA SER A 128 -26.72 29.96 -8.91
C SER A 128 -26.70 29.81 -10.44
N SER A 129 -27.86 29.84 -11.09
CA SER A 129 -28.05 29.87 -12.54
C SER A 129 -28.22 31.30 -13.06
N GLU A 130 -27.55 31.64 -14.17
CA GLU A 130 -27.65 32.98 -14.80
C GLU A 130 -29.10 33.34 -15.21
N GLY A 131 -29.89 32.33 -15.59
CA GLY A 131 -31.30 32.47 -15.96
C GLY A 131 -32.28 32.50 -14.78
N GLY A 132 -31.83 32.26 -13.54
CA GLY A 132 -32.69 31.98 -12.39
C GLY A 132 -33.17 30.52 -12.34
N PRO A 133 -33.85 30.10 -11.25
CA PRO A 133 -34.33 28.73 -11.08
C PRO A 133 -35.38 28.36 -12.13
N ASP A 134 -35.52 27.06 -12.41
CA ASP A 134 -36.51 26.57 -13.36
C ASP A 134 -37.93 27.03 -12.98
N PRO A 135 -38.74 27.51 -13.95
CA PRO A 135 -40.06 28.05 -13.68
C PRO A 135 -41.02 27.12 -12.96
N ASP A 136 -40.94 25.81 -13.22
CA ASP A 136 -41.79 24.81 -12.57
C ASP A 136 -41.34 24.58 -11.12
N THR A 137 -40.03 24.66 -10.85
CA THR A 137 -39.49 24.64 -9.48
C THR A 137 -39.98 25.84 -8.69
N VAL A 138 -39.93 27.05 -9.27
CA VAL A 138 -40.40 28.29 -8.60
C VAL A 138 -41.88 28.18 -8.24
N GLU A 139 -42.72 27.75 -9.18
CA GLU A 139 -44.16 27.56 -8.95
C GLU A 139 -44.41 26.49 -7.86
N ALA A 140 -43.62 25.42 -7.84
CA ALA A 140 -43.72 24.37 -6.82
C ALA A 140 -43.36 24.86 -5.42
N VAL A 141 -42.32 25.68 -5.27
CA VAL A 141 -41.92 26.25 -3.96
C VAL A 141 -42.90 27.32 -3.49
N ILE A 142 -43.43 28.16 -4.38
CA ILE A 142 -44.51 29.08 -4.01
C ILE A 142 -45.78 28.29 -3.62
N GLY A 143 -46.14 27.24 -4.37
CA GLY A 143 -47.23 26.34 -4.02
C GLY A 143 -47.04 25.65 -2.66
N PHE A 144 -45.80 25.33 -2.30
CA PHE A 144 -45.46 24.81 -0.97
C PHE A 144 -45.73 25.81 0.15
N MET A 145 -45.42 27.11 -0.04
CA MET A 145 -45.72 28.14 0.97
C MET A 145 -47.22 28.26 1.27
N TYR A 146 -48.07 27.90 0.30
CA TYR A 146 -49.53 27.88 0.49
C TYR A 146 -50.03 26.56 1.07
N THR A 147 -49.56 25.43 0.56
CA THR A 147 -50.20 24.12 0.81
C THR A 147 -49.42 23.23 1.78
N GLY A 148 -48.14 23.52 2.02
CA GLY A 148 -47.21 22.64 2.74
C GLY A 148 -46.82 21.37 1.98
N THR A 149 -47.16 21.26 0.69
CA THR A 149 -46.89 20.07 -0.14
C THR A 149 -46.04 20.40 -1.35
N ILE A 150 -45.06 19.55 -1.65
CA ILE A 150 -44.15 19.69 -2.80
C ILE A 150 -43.62 18.32 -3.24
N ARG A 151 -43.35 18.18 -4.54
CA ARG A 151 -42.69 17.01 -5.10
C ARG A 151 -41.23 17.31 -5.41
N VAL A 152 -40.32 16.67 -4.69
CA VAL A 152 -38.87 16.75 -4.92
C VAL A 152 -38.40 15.55 -5.75
N SER A 153 -37.51 15.81 -6.70
CA SER A 153 -36.92 14.87 -7.64
C SER A 153 -35.42 15.12 -7.75
N PRO A 154 -34.61 14.17 -8.28
CA PRO A 154 -33.18 14.39 -8.47
C PRO A 154 -32.84 15.58 -9.38
N GLY A 155 -33.74 15.96 -10.31
CA GLY A 155 -33.50 17.06 -11.24
C GLY A 155 -33.79 18.45 -10.66
N ASN A 156 -34.71 18.57 -9.69
CA ASN A 156 -35.10 19.87 -9.11
C ASN A 156 -34.59 20.09 -7.68
N VAL A 157 -34.04 19.06 -7.01
CA VAL A 157 -33.63 19.15 -5.60
C VAL A 157 -32.61 20.27 -5.32
N HIS A 158 -31.71 20.55 -6.27
CA HIS A 158 -30.73 21.63 -6.16
C HIS A 158 -31.41 23.00 -6.00
N GLU A 159 -32.29 23.34 -6.94
CA GLU A 159 -32.99 24.62 -6.96
C GLU A 159 -34.03 24.74 -5.84
N VAL A 160 -34.71 23.63 -5.49
CA VAL A 160 -35.61 23.59 -4.33
C VAL A 160 -34.83 23.88 -3.05
N LEU A 161 -33.64 23.30 -2.89
CA LEU A 161 -32.79 23.54 -1.73
C LEU A 161 -32.28 24.98 -1.69
N GLU A 162 -31.87 25.55 -2.83
CA GLU A 162 -31.45 26.95 -2.94
C GLU A 162 -32.56 27.91 -2.50
N MET A 163 -33.79 27.72 -3.00
CA MET A 163 -34.93 28.55 -2.62
C MET A 163 -35.37 28.32 -1.17
N ALA A 164 -35.33 27.08 -0.69
CA ALA A 164 -35.68 26.77 0.69
C ALA A 164 -34.72 27.44 1.67
N ASP A 165 -33.41 27.46 1.37
CA ASP A 165 -32.43 28.17 2.16
C ASP A 165 -32.62 29.70 2.07
N ARG A 166 -32.73 30.25 0.85
CA ARG A 166 -32.89 31.69 0.60
C ARG A 166 -34.12 32.28 1.29
N PHE A 167 -35.24 31.57 1.24
CA PHE A 167 -36.50 31.98 1.86
C PHE A 167 -36.66 31.47 3.30
N LEU A 168 -35.62 30.89 3.91
CA LEU A 168 -35.64 30.39 5.30
C LEU A 168 -36.75 29.35 5.56
N LEU A 169 -37.10 28.54 4.56
CA LEU A 169 -38.04 27.42 4.68
C LEU A 169 -37.35 26.20 5.30
N THR A 170 -37.09 26.27 6.61
CA THR A 170 -36.31 25.26 7.37
C THR A 170 -36.81 23.83 7.18
N ARG A 171 -38.12 23.59 7.31
CA ARG A 171 -38.70 22.24 7.14
C ARG A 171 -38.49 21.66 5.74
N LEU A 172 -38.56 22.50 4.70
CA LEU A 172 -38.33 22.07 3.33
C LEU A 172 -36.84 21.79 3.09
N LYS A 173 -35.97 22.64 3.64
CA LYS A 173 -34.52 22.45 3.61
C LYS A 173 -34.11 21.12 4.29
N ASP A 174 -34.66 20.83 5.46
CA ASP A 174 -34.40 19.57 6.18
C ASP A 174 -34.87 18.35 5.37
N PHE A 175 -36.05 18.46 4.73
CA PHE A 175 -36.56 17.40 3.85
C PHE A 175 -35.64 17.16 2.65
N CYS A 176 -35.14 18.21 2.00
CA CYS A 176 -34.15 18.08 0.93
C CYS A 176 -32.87 17.41 1.42
N GLY A 177 -32.41 17.74 2.63
CA GLY A 177 -31.26 17.08 3.26
C GLY A 177 -31.45 15.58 3.44
N GLU A 178 -32.60 15.15 3.99
CA GLU A 178 -32.93 13.73 4.16
C GLU A 178 -33.16 13.00 2.82
N PHE A 179 -33.69 13.69 1.81
CA PHE A 179 -33.82 13.15 0.46
C PHE A 179 -32.45 12.85 -0.16
N LEU A 180 -31.51 13.79 -0.08
CA LEU A 180 -30.14 13.62 -0.58
C LEU A 180 -29.39 12.54 0.21
N LYS A 181 -29.58 12.46 1.52
CA LYS A 181 -28.97 11.44 2.39
C LYS A 181 -29.37 10.01 2.00
N LYS A 182 -30.58 9.81 1.48
CA LYS A 182 -31.08 8.52 0.96
C LYS A 182 -30.59 8.19 -0.45
N LYS A 183 -30.17 9.20 -1.21
CA LYS A 183 -29.70 9.07 -2.60
C LYS A 183 -28.18 9.19 -2.77
N LEU A 184 -27.45 9.36 -1.66
CA LEU A 184 -25.99 9.42 -1.62
C LEU A 184 -25.37 8.10 -2.13
N ASN A 185 -24.49 8.22 -3.12
CA ASN A 185 -23.72 7.14 -3.71
C ASN A 185 -22.34 7.67 -4.17
N LEU A 186 -21.45 6.77 -4.62
CA LEU A 186 -20.07 7.15 -4.99
C LEU A 186 -20.03 8.17 -6.14
N SER A 187 -20.88 8.02 -7.16
CA SER A 187 -20.91 8.90 -8.33
C SER A 187 -21.46 10.31 -8.08
N ASN A 188 -22.13 10.55 -6.96
CA ASN A 188 -22.71 11.87 -6.64
C ASN A 188 -22.24 12.43 -5.29
N CYS A 189 -21.33 11.75 -4.60
CA CYS A 189 -20.91 12.14 -3.25
C CYS A 189 -20.23 13.50 -3.24
N VAL A 190 -19.44 13.84 -4.26
CA VAL A 190 -18.75 15.13 -4.40
C VAL A 190 -19.75 16.27 -4.56
N ALA A 191 -20.67 16.14 -5.52
CA ALA A 191 -21.73 17.13 -5.72
C ALA A 191 -22.59 17.31 -4.47
N ILE A 192 -23.04 16.21 -3.85
CA ILE A 192 -23.86 16.27 -2.63
C ILE A 192 -23.09 16.92 -1.47
N HIS A 193 -21.80 16.61 -1.30
CA HIS A 193 -20.95 17.24 -0.30
C HIS A 193 -20.83 18.75 -0.53
N SER A 194 -20.60 19.17 -1.78
CA SER A 194 -20.54 20.59 -2.14
C SER A 194 -21.83 21.33 -1.81
N LEU A 195 -23.00 20.75 -2.12
CA LEU A 195 -24.31 21.32 -1.78
C LEU A 195 -24.56 21.35 -0.27
N ALA A 196 -24.22 20.27 0.42
CA ALA A 196 -24.39 20.19 1.85
C ALA A 196 -23.55 21.24 2.58
N HIS A 197 -22.32 21.49 2.11
CA HIS A 197 -21.46 22.53 2.63
C HIS A 197 -21.99 23.93 2.31
N MET A 198 -22.38 24.19 1.06
CA MET A 198 -22.90 25.47 0.61
C MET A 198 -24.15 25.92 1.39
N TYR A 199 -25.08 24.99 1.65
CA TYR A 199 -26.33 25.28 2.38
C TYR A 199 -26.29 24.88 3.86
N SER A 200 -25.11 24.66 4.46
CA SER A 200 -24.96 24.35 5.90
C SER A 200 -25.76 23.14 6.40
N LEU A 201 -25.88 22.07 5.59
CA LEU A 201 -26.52 20.79 5.96
C LEU A 201 -25.51 19.85 6.64
N ASN A 202 -25.15 20.13 7.90
CA ASN A 202 -24.05 19.47 8.61
C ASN A 202 -24.11 17.93 8.65
N GLN A 203 -25.28 17.34 8.92
CA GLN A 203 -25.40 15.87 8.98
C GLN A 203 -25.18 15.20 7.61
N LEU A 204 -25.65 15.84 6.54
CA LEU A 204 -25.46 15.36 5.18
C LEU A 204 -24.00 15.53 4.75
N ALA A 205 -23.40 16.68 5.09
CA ALA A 205 -21.99 16.97 4.81
C ALA A 205 -21.08 15.93 5.45
N LEU A 206 -21.24 15.61 6.74
CA LEU A 206 -20.44 14.59 7.43
C LEU A 206 -20.55 13.21 6.76
N LYS A 207 -21.77 12.78 6.42
CA LYS A 207 -21.98 11.47 5.78
C LYS A 207 -21.39 11.40 4.36
N ALA A 208 -21.51 12.48 3.60
CA ALA A 208 -20.88 12.59 2.29
C ALA A 208 -19.35 12.66 2.40
N GLN A 209 -18.84 13.37 3.41
CA GLN A 209 -17.41 13.47 3.69
C GLN A 209 -16.80 12.11 4.00
N ASP A 210 -17.42 11.30 4.87
CA ASP A 210 -16.93 9.95 5.19
C ASP A 210 -16.92 9.02 3.96
N MET A 211 -17.89 9.16 3.07
CA MET A 211 -17.92 8.39 1.81
C MET A 211 -16.77 8.80 0.88
N ILE A 212 -16.50 10.10 0.75
CA ILE A 212 -15.40 10.64 -0.04
C ILE A 212 -14.06 10.22 0.57
N ARG A 213 -13.86 10.35 1.88
CA ARG A 213 -12.62 9.96 2.58
C ARG A 213 -12.18 8.54 2.24
N ARG A 214 -13.11 7.58 2.36
CA ARG A 214 -12.87 6.13 2.12
C ARG A 214 -12.61 5.78 0.66
N ASN A 215 -13.06 6.62 -0.27
CA ASN A 215 -12.97 6.36 -1.70
C ASN A 215 -12.21 7.48 -2.43
N PHE A 216 -11.36 8.23 -1.73
CA PHE A 216 -10.76 9.44 -2.27
C PHE A 216 -9.90 9.12 -3.51
N HIS A 217 -9.18 8.00 -3.48
CA HIS A 217 -8.43 7.43 -4.61
C HIS A 217 -9.27 7.21 -5.89
N LYS A 218 -10.57 6.94 -5.78
CA LYS A 218 -11.51 6.84 -6.93
C LYS A 218 -12.09 8.20 -7.31
N VAL A 219 -12.45 8.99 -6.31
CA VAL A 219 -13.08 10.31 -6.50
C VAL A 219 -12.18 11.27 -7.30
N ILE A 220 -10.87 11.23 -7.07
CA ILE A 220 -9.90 12.05 -7.83
C ILE A 220 -9.67 11.58 -9.27
N GLN A 221 -10.17 10.40 -9.65
CA GLN A 221 -10.14 9.94 -11.04
C GLN A 221 -11.31 10.51 -11.84
N ASP A 222 -12.41 10.87 -11.18
CA ASP A 222 -13.59 11.45 -11.79
C ASP A 222 -13.43 12.96 -12.02
N GLU A 223 -13.87 13.43 -13.19
CA GLU A 223 -13.78 14.85 -13.57
C GLU A 223 -14.58 15.79 -12.65
N GLU A 224 -15.57 15.27 -11.93
CA GLU A 224 -16.42 16.05 -11.02
C GLU A 224 -15.62 16.70 -9.89
N PHE A 225 -14.60 16.03 -9.35
CA PHE A 225 -13.74 16.59 -8.30
C PHE A 225 -13.03 17.87 -8.76
N TYR A 226 -12.62 17.95 -10.02
CA TYR A 226 -11.90 19.10 -10.55
C TYR A 226 -12.77 20.35 -10.77
N THR A 227 -14.09 20.21 -10.61
CA THR A 227 -15.05 21.34 -10.63
C THR A 227 -15.16 22.06 -9.29
N LEU A 228 -14.64 21.47 -8.21
CA LEU A 228 -14.74 22.02 -6.86
C LEU A 228 -14.05 23.40 -6.71
N PRO A 229 -14.59 24.28 -5.85
CA PRO A 229 -13.99 25.55 -5.52
C PRO A 229 -12.74 25.39 -4.63
N PHE A 230 -11.86 26.39 -4.66
CA PHE A 230 -10.56 26.39 -3.95
C PHE A 230 -10.68 25.97 -2.47
N HIS A 231 -11.62 26.54 -1.72
CA HIS A 231 -11.75 26.28 -0.29
C HIS A 231 -12.04 24.80 0.02
N LEU A 232 -12.85 24.11 -0.81
CA LEU A 232 -13.10 22.68 -0.62
C LEU A 232 -11.88 21.83 -0.96
N VAL A 233 -11.14 22.17 -2.03
CA VAL A 233 -9.89 21.45 -2.37
C VAL A 233 -8.84 21.63 -1.28
N ARG A 234 -8.70 22.84 -0.75
CA ARG A 234 -7.82 23.14 0.39
C ARG A 234 -8.21 22.32 1.62
N ASP A 235 -9.50 22.25 1.93
CA ASP A 235 -9.99 21.50 3.08
C ASP A 235 -9.74 19.99 2.91
N TRP A 236 -9.93 19.45 1.70
CA TRP A 236 -9.60 18.05 1.38
C TRP A 236 -8.12 17.73 1.48
N LEU A 237 -7.24 18.59 0.96
CA LEU A 237 -5.79 18.41 1.12
C LEU A 237 -5.34 18.58 2.58
N SER A 238 -6.08 19.31 3.40
CA SER A 238 -5.79 19.45 4.83
C SER A 238 -6.27 18.23 5.65
N ASP A 239 -7.22 17.46 5.14
CA ASP A 239 -7.85 16.36 5.86
C ASP A 239 -6.93 15.13 5.94
N SER A 240 -6.51 14.76 7.16
CA SER A 240 -5.60 13.62 7.39
C SER A 240 -6.23 12.26 7.10
N GLU A 241 -7.55 12.17 7.07
CA GLU A 241 -8.31 10.93 6.99
C GLU A 241 -8.60 10.48 5.55
N ILE A 242 -8.13 11.20 4.53
CA ILE A 242 -8.33 10.80 3.13
C ILE A 242 -7.49 9.56 2.80
N THR A 243 -8.10 8.62 2.07
CA THR A 243 -7.41 7.40 1.61
C THR A 243 -6.81 7.60 0.23
N VAL A 244 -5.48 7.66 0.12
CA VAL A 244 -4.74 7.83 -1.13
C VAL A 244 -3.49 6.97 -1.13
N ASP A 245 -3.10 6.43 -2.29
CA ASP A 245 -1.97 5.49 -2.36
C ASP A 245 -0.63 6.17 -2.08
N SER A 246 -0.48 7.43 -2.50
CA SER A 246 0.75 8.19 -2.28
C SER A 246 0.53 9.71 -2.37
N GLU A 247 1.41 10.49 -1.75
CA GLU A 247 1.37 11.96 -1.83
C GLU A 247 1.71 12.48 -3.24
N GLU A 248 2.43 11.71 -4.05
CA GLU A 248 2.64 12.00 -5.48
C GLU A 248 1.32 12.16 -6.24
N ILE A 249 0.32 11.33 -5.95
CA ILE A 249 -1.01 11.43 -6.57
C ILE A 249 -1.71 12.74 -6.17
N LEU A 250 -1.53 13.21 -4.93
CA LEU A 250 -2.11 14.49 -4.50
C LEU A 250 -1.44 15.67 -5.20
N PHE A 251 -0.11 15.61 -5.40
CA PHE A 251 0.60 16.61 -6.21
C PHE A 251 0.07 16.67 -7.64
N GLU A 252 -0.09 15.53 -8.30
CA GLU A 252 -0.68 15.44 -9.64
C GLU A 252 -2.13 15.94 -9.68
N THR A 253 -2.91 15.67 -8.62
CA THR A 253 -4.29 16.14 -8.48
C THR A 253 -4.35 17.66 -8.37
N VAL A 254 -3.43 18.29 -7.63
CA VAL A 254 -3.31 19.76 -7.55
C VAL A 254 -2.97 20.35 -8.92
N LEU A 255 -2.02 19.76 -9.64
CA LEU A 255 -1.66 20.20 -10.99
C LEU A 255 -2.86 20.15 -11.95
N LYS A 256 -3.58 19.02 -11.99
CA LYS A 256 -4.78 18.86 -12.82
C LYS A 256 -5.87 19.87 -12.46
N TRP A 257 -6.09 20.13 -11.17
CA TRP A 257 -7.08 21.12 -10.74
C TRP A 257 -6.73 22.55 -11.19
N VAL A 258 -5.46 22.95 -11.08
CA VAL A 258 -4.99 24.28 -11.53
C VAL A 258 -5.09 24.39 -13.05
N GLN A 259 -4.69 23.36 -13.79
CA GLN A 259 -4.71 23.35 -15.26
C GLN A 259 -6.12 23.47 -15.86
N LYS A 260 -7.18 23.13 -15.12
CA LYS A 260 -8.56 23.26 -15.61
C LYS A 260 -8.99 24.72 -15.85
N ASN A 261 -8.45 25.67 -15.08
CA ASN A 261 -8.67 27.10 -15.25
C ASN A 261 -7.43 27.87 -14.77
N PRO A 262 -6.35 27.94 -15.59
CA PRO A 262 -5.07 28.49 -15.16
C PRO A 262 -5.18 29.98 -14.77
N GLU A 263 -5.99 30.76 -15.48
CA GLU A 263 -6.13 32.21 -15.28
C GLU A 263 -6.57 32.57 -13.86
N GLU A 264 -7.51 31.81 -13.29
CA GLU A 264 -8.03 32.06 -11.94
C GLU A 264 -7.43 31.17 -10.85
N ARG A 265 -6.87 30.00 -11.21
CA ARG A 265 -6.44 28.98 -10.25
C ARG A 265 -4.95 28.99 -9.95
N GLU A 266 -4.11 29.50 -10.85
CA GLU A 266 -2.65 29.55 -10.62
C GLU A 266 -2.27 30.31 -9.35
N ARG A 267 -3.00 31.37 -9.00
CA ARG A 267 -2.80 32.14 -7.76
C ARG A 267 -2.96 31.32 -6.47
N TYR A 268 -3.67 30.20 -6.51
CA TYR A 268 -3.89 29.33 -5.35
C TYR A 268 -2.88 28.19 -5.24
N PHE A 269 -2.01 28.00 -6.24
CA PHE A 269 -1.09 26.88 -6.30
C PHE A 269 -0.15 26.85 -5.09
N GLU A 270 0.43 28.00 -4.70
CA GLU A 270 1.36 28.07 -3.56
C GLU A 270 0.68 27.61 -2.25
N ASP A 271 -0.57 28.00 -2.02
CA ASP A 271 -1.30 27.65 -0.81
C ASP A 271 -1.68 26.17 -0.78
N LEU A 272 -2.04 25.58 -1.93
CA LEU A 272 -2.29 24.14 -2.03
C LEU A 272 -0.99 23.32 -1.90
N PHE A 273 0.11 23.81 -2.46
CA PHE A 273 1.41 23.14 -2.41
C PHE A 273 1.94 23.01 -0.98
N LYS A 274 1.70 24.01 -0.12
CA LYS A 274 2.05 23.97 1.32
C LYS A 274 1.33 22.88 2.10
N LEU A 275 0.20 22.37 1.60
CA LEU A 275 -0.59 21.32 2.26
C LEU A 275 -0.12 19.91 1.89
N LEU A 276 0.70 19.77 0.85
CA LEU A 276 1.28 18.50 0.45
C LEU A 276 2.36 18.06 1.44
N ARG A 277 2.39 16.77 1.78
CA ARG A 277 3.38 16.23 2.73
C ARG A 277 4.64 15.81 1.96
N LEU A 278 5.44 16.78 1.53
CA LEU A 278 6.65 16.55 0.74
C LEU A 278 7.61 15.53 1.38
N SER A 279 7.65 15.46 2.72
CA SER A 279 8.46 14.49 3.50
C SER A 279 8.06 13.01 3.33
N GLN A 280 6.91 12.74 2.71
CA GLN A 280 6.40 11.40 2.42
C GLN A 280 6.57 11.03 0.94
N MET A 281 6.97 11.97 0.08
CA MET A 281 7.23 11.71 -1.33
C MET A 281 8.63 11.13 -1.50
N LYS A 282 8.85 10.29 -2.50
CA LYS A 282 10.18 9.71 -2.76
C LYS A 282 11.17 10.82 -3.14
N PRO A 283 12.42 10.82 -2.61
CA PRO A 283 13.43 11.82 -2.99
C PRO A 283 13.71 11.89 -4.49
N THR A 284 13.65 10.74 -5.18
CA THR A 284 13.78 10.64 -6.64
C THR A 284 12.64 11.36 -7.37
N TYR A 285 11.41 11.28 -6.85
CA TYR A 285 10.27 11.99 -7.42
C TYR A 285 10.32 13.49 -7.14
N LEU A 286 10.71 13.89 -5.92
CA LEU A 286 10.90 15.30 -5.55
C LEU A 286 11.92 16.00 -6.47
N THR A 287 13.05 15.34 -6.73
CA THR A 287 14.15 15.90 -7.53
C THR A 287 13.88 15.87 -9.03
N ARG A 288 13.33 14.76 -9.57
CA ARG A 288 13.11 14.60 -11.02
C ARG A 288 11.82 15.23 -11.53
N HIS A 289 10.73 15.16 -10.76
CA HIS A 289 9.39 15.56 -11.21
C HIS A 289 8.90 16.84 -10.53
N VAL A 290 8.95 16.92 -9.19
CA VAL A 290 8.38 18.08 -8.47
C VAL A 290 9.21 19.34 -8.68
N LYS A 291 10.54 19.25 -8.54
CA LYS A 291 11.45 20.39 -8.70
C LYS A 291 11.51 20.91 -10.15
N SER A 292 11.32 20.02 -11.13
CA SER A 292 11.37 20.36 -12.56
C SER A 292 10.07 20.96 -13.10
N GLU A 293 8.97 20.84 -12.37
CA GLU A 293 7.66 21.35 -12.78
C GLU A 293 7.65 22.89 -12.89
N ARG A 294 6.96 23.44 -13.89
CA ARG A 294 6.97 24.88 -14.19
C ARG A 294 6.39 25.71 -13.06
N LEU A 295 5.27 25.27 -12.49
CA LEU A 295 4.59 25.99 -11.40
C LEU A 295 5.44 26.04 -10.12
N VAL A 296 6.26 25.01 -9.88
CA VAL A 296 7.17 24.95 -8.73
C VAL A 296 8.43 25.78 -9.00
N SER A 297 9.08 25.59 -10.15
CA SER A 297 10.32 26.31 -10.51
C SER A 297 10.15 27.82 -10.66
N SER A 298 8.94 28.29 -10.98
CA SER A 298 8.61 29.72 -11.03
C SER A 298 8.39 30.37 -9.65
N ASN A 299 8.21 29.59 -8.58
CA ASN A 299 7.93 30.10 -7.23
C ASN A 299 9.04 29.71 -6.25
N GLU A 300 9.82 30.71 -5.81
CA GLU A 300 10.96 30.52 -4.90
C GLU A 300 10.58 29.85 -3.57
N ASN A 301 9.39 30.13 -3.02
CA ASN A 301 8.93 29.50 -1.78
C ASN A 301 8.70 28.00 -1.96
N CYS A 302 8.16 27.58 -3.10
CA CYS A 302 7.93 26.17 -3.39
C CYS A 302 9.26 25.42 -3.58
N VAL A 303 10.22 26.01 -4.30
CA VAL A 303 11.57 25.44 -4.47
C VAL A 303 12.28 25.29 -3.13
N LYS A 304 12.13 26.26 -2.22
CA LYS A 304 12.69 26.19 -0.87
C LYS A 304 12.10 25.01 -0.07
N LEU A 305 10.78 24.84 -0.07
CA LEU A 305 10.11 23.73 0.61
C LEU A 305 10.56 22.36 0.06
N VAL A 306 10.74 22.24 -1.25
CA VAL A 306 11.26 20.99 -1.86
C VAL A 306 12.70 20.73 -1.42
N SER A 307 13.54 21.76 -1.35
CA SER A 307 14.94 21.62 -0.93
C SER A 307 15.03 21.21 0.55
N GLU A 308 14.24 21.84 1.43
CA GLU A 308 14.12 21.46 2.84
C GLU A 308 13.62 20.00 3.01
N ALA A 309 12.67 19.56 2.18
CA ALA A 309 12.19 18.18 2.20
C ALA A 309 13.32 17.19 1.82
N VAL A 310 14.07 17.47 0.75
CA VAL A 310 15.20 16.62 0.32
C VAL A 310 16.30 16.57 1.39
N GLU A 311 16.64 17.70 2.02
CA GLU A 311 17.56 17.75 3.16
C GLU A 311 17.05 16.93 4.36
N SER A 312 15.75 17.04 4.68
CA SER A 312 15.15 16.26 5.77
C SER A 312 15.21 14.75 5.53
N HIS A 313 15.09 14.30 4.28
CA HIS A 313 15.28 12.90 3.90
C HIS A 313 16.73 12.43 4.12
N ALA A 314 17.71 13.29 3.82
CA ALA A 314 19.12 13.00 4.08
C ALA A 314 19.41 12.88 5.60
N LEU A 315 18.88 13.82 6.40
CA LEU A 315 19.05 13.85 7.86
C LEU A 315 18.31 12.72 8.60
N ARG A 316 17.17 12.24 8.07
CA ARG A 316 16.46 11.06 8.63
C ARG A 316 17.27 9.78 8.51
N SER A 317 18.08 9.66 7.46
CA SER A 317 18.99 8.53 7.26
C SER A 317 20.05 8.44 8.38
N GLU A 318 20.46 9.59 8.92
CA GLU A 318 21.45 9.66 10.03
C GLU A 318 20.80 9.39 11.40
N ASN A 319 19.60 9.93 11.66
CA ASN A 319 18.94 9.78 12.97
C ASN A 319 18.41 8.36 13.26
N LEU A 320 18.17 7.53 12.25
CA LEU A 320 17.87 6.10 12.46
C LEU A 320 19.07 5.31 13.04
N GLN A 321 20.30 5.85 12.96
CA GLN A 321 21.51 5.22 13.50
C GLN A 321 21.71 5.49 15.00
N SER A 322 21.06 6.53 15.54
CA SER A 322 21.13 6.89 16.96
C SER A 322 19.79 6.61 17.61
N GLY A 323 19.64 5.49 18.32
CA GLY A 323 18.40 4.99 18.94
C GLY A 323 17.77 5.86 20.03
N ASN A 324 17.73 7.19 19.88
CA ASN A 324 17.07 8.13 20.75
C ASN A 324 15.75 8.59 20.14
N LEU A 325 14.74 7.73 20.14
CA LEU A 325 13.34 8.16 19.98
C LEU A 325 12.78 8.47 21.37
N GLN A 326 13.06 9.67 21.88
CA GLN A 326 12.24 10.24 22.94
C GLN A 326 10.86 10.52 22.36
N HIS A 327 9.82 10.06 23.06
CA HIS A 327 8.41 10.38 22.83
C HIS A 327 8.23 11.91 22.76
N SER A 328 8.26 12.46 21.55
CA SER A 328 7.77 13.78 21.22
C SER A 328 6.76 13.62 20.10
N THR A 329 5.60 14.23 20.28
CA THR A 329 4.48 14.25 19.32
C THR A 329 5.01 14.51 17.91
N CYS A 330 4.95 13.49 17.05
CA CYS A 330 5.36 13.58 15.66
C CYS A 330 4.40 14.54 14.94
N PRO A 331 4.89 15.63 14.30
CA PRO A 331 4.04 16.51 13.51
C PRO A 331 3.26 15.74 12.45
N THR A 332 1.97 16.03 12.25
CA THR A 332 1.10 15.36 11.26
C THR A 332 1.68 15.34 9.84
N ALA A 333 2.52 16.32 9.50
CA ALA A 333 3.23 16.39 8.21
C ALA A 333 4.26 15.27 7.98
N LEU A 334 4.70 14.57 9.03
CA LEU A 334 5.65 13.45 8.99
C LEU A 334 4.97 12.08 8.95
N LEU A 335 3.65 12.02 9.08
CA LEU A 335 2.87 10.80 8.99
C LEU A 335 2.29 10.65 7.57
N PRO A 336 2.28 9.44 7.00
CA PRO A 336 1.56 9.18 5.75
C PRO A 336 0.05 9.38 5.96
N ARG A 337 -0.69 9.59 4.87
CA ARG A 337 -2.16 9.48 4.87
C ARG A 337 -2.55 8.00 4.85
N PHE A 338 -3.83 7.71 5.08
CA PHE A 338 -4.32 6.33 5.00
C PHE A 338 -4.17 5.81 3.57
N GLY A 339 -3.64 4.59 3.41
CA GLY A 339 -3.64 3.88 2.13
C GLY A 339 -4.99 3.24 1.84
N GLN A 340 -5.12 2.59 0.68
CA GLN A 340 -6.25 1.70 0.43
C GLN A 340 -6.24 0.53 1.43
N ASN A 341 -7.42 0.16 1.94
CA ASN A 341 -7.55 -1.07 2.72
C ASN A 341 -7.36 -2.25 1.78
N MET A 342 -6.26 -2.98 1.96
CA MET A 342 -5.94 -4.19 1.21
C MET A 342 -6.14 -5.41 2.10
N ASP A 343 -6.65 -6.49 1.52
CA ASP A 343 -6.69 -7.79 2.19
C ASP A 343 -5.34 -8.48 2.04
N VAL A 344 -4.67 -8.71 3.17
CA VAL A 344 -3.31 -9.24 3.22
C VAL A 344 -3.25 -10.45 4.15
N ILE A 345 -2.65 -11.54 3.65
CA ILE A 345 -2.24 -12.67 4.50
C ILE A 345 -0.81 -12.43 4.97
N MET A 346 -0.61 -12.36 6.29
CA MET A 346 0.72 -12.18 6.89
C MET A 346 1.30 -13.50 7.37
N VAL A 347 2.57 -13.74 7.04
CA VAL A 347 3.40 -14.83 7.57
C VAL A 347 4.51 -14.18 8.39
N ILE A 348 4.67 -14.61 9.64
CA ILE A 348 5.52 -13.95 10.63
C ILE A 348 6.44 -15.00 11.25
N GLY A 349 7.75 -14.75 11.25
CA GLY A 349 8.77 -15.60 11.86
C GLY A 349 8.84 -17.02 11.27
N GLY A 350 9.16 -17.99 12.12
CA GLY A 350 9.31 -19.41 11.74
C GLY A 350 10.76 -19.90 11.84
N VAL A 351 11.04 -21.02 11.19
CA VAL A 351 12.35 -21.70 11.22
C VAL A 351 12.89 -21.84 9.80
N SER A 352 14.15 -21.47 9.60
CA SER A 352 14.87 -21.60 8.34
C SER A 352 15.25 -23.06 8.06
N GLU A 353 15.66 -23.35 6.82
CA GLU A 353 16.21 -24.66 6.45
C GLU A 353 17.48 -25.02 7.24
N GLY A 354 18.22 -24.02 7.71
CA GLY A 354 19.39 -24.19 8.59
C GLY A 354 19.04 -24.37 10.07
N GLY A 355 17.77 -24.31 10.44
CA GLY A 355 17.30 -24.41 11.82
C GLY A 355 17.30 -23.09 12.60
N ASP A 356 17.62 -21.97 11.94
CA ASP A 356 17.63 -20.64 12.55
C ASP A 356 16.21 -20.08 12.70
N TYR A 357 15.94 -19.41 13.80
CA TYR A 357 14.68 -18.70 14.01
C TYR A 357 14.63 -17.43 13.15
N LEU A 358 13.47 -17.14 12.56
CA LEU A 358 13.29 -16.02 11.64
C LEU A 358 12.60 -14.84 12.33
N SER A 359 13.00 -13.62 11.98
CA SER A 359 12.33 -12.35 12.34
C SER A 359 11.50 -11.77 11.18
N GLU A 360 11.49 -12.47 10.06
CA GLU A 360 10.92 -12.01 8.81
C GLU A 360 9.41 -11.98 8.84
N CYS A 361 8.85 -10.96 8.19
CA CYS A 361 7.42 -10.87 7.93
C CYS A 361 7.20 -10.71 6.42
N VAL A 362 6.33 -11.53 5.85
CA VAL A 362 5.91 -11.39 4.45
C VAL A 362 4.39 -11.31 4.37
N GLY A 363 3.90 -10.43 3.48
CA GLY A 363 2.49 -10.19 3.24
C GLY A 363 2.11 -10.62 1.83
N TYR A 364 1.12 -11.48 1.69
CA TYR A 364 0.51 -11.82 0.41
C TYR A 364 -0.73 -10.95 0.19
N PHE A 365 -0.66 -10.07 -0.82
CA PHE A 365 -1.74 -9.17 -1.21
C PHE A 365 -2.68 -9.93 -2.15
N ILE A 366 -3.90 -10.19 -1.67
CA ILE A 366 -4.81 -11.16 -2.31
C ILE A 366 -5.26 -10.68 -3.70
N ASP A 367 -5.62 -9.40 -3.83
CA ASP A 367 -6.11 -8.82 -5.08
C ASP A 367 -5.01 -8.67 -6.14
N GLU A 368 -3.76 -8.52 -5.69
CA GLU A 368 -2.60 -8.32 -6.56
C GLU A 368 -1.87 -9.62 -6.91
N ASP A 369 -2.27 -10.74 -6.30
CA ASP A 369 -1.64 -12.06 -6.45
C ASP A 369 -0.10 -11.98 -6.32
N ARG A 370 0.37 -11.28 -5.29
CA ARG A 370 1.80 -11.06 -5.06
C ARG A 370 2.19 -11.04 -3.59
N TRP A 371 3.43 -11.46 -3.33
CA TRP A 371 4.06 -11.35 -2.03
C TRP A 371 4.88 -10.06 -1.90
N VAL A 372 4.94 -9.54 -0.69
CA VAL A 372 5.65 -8.30 -0.32
C VAL A 372 6.36 -8.50 0.99
N ASN A 373 7.59 -7.98 1.11
CA ASN A 373 8.30 -7.95 2.37
C ASN A 373 7.66 -6.89 3.29
N LEU A 374 7.31 -7.30 4.50
CA LEU A 374 6.81 -6.43 5.55
C LEU A 374 7.95 -6.13 6.56
N PRO A 375 7.82 -5.12 7.40
CA PRO A 375 8.79 -4.83 8.45
C PRO A 375 9.07 -6.09 9.29
N HIS A 376 10.34 -6.36 9.53
CA HIS A 376 10.76 -7.45 10.39
C HIS A 376 10.25 -7.22 11.81
N ILE A 377 9.82 -8.29 12.47
CA ILE A 377 9.55 -8.25 13.91
C ILE A 377 10.88 -8.14 14.65
N HIS A 378 10.91 -7.52 15.83
CA HIS A 378 12.20 -7.23 16.49
C HIS A 378 12.93 -8.49 16.99
N ASN A 379 12.25 -9.64 16.99
CA ASN A 379 12.73 -10.88 17.59
C ASN A 379 12.70 -12.04 16.59
N HIS A 380 13.58 -13.02 16.79
CA HIS A 380 13.52 -14.28 16.07
C HIS A 380 12.52 -15.21 16.77
N LEU A 381 11.50 -15.68 16.03
CA LEU A 381 10.32 -16.29 16.65
C LEU A 381 10.05 -17.70 16.14
N ASP A 382 9.93 -18.63 17.07
CA ASP A 382 9.37 -19.97 16.86
C ASP A 382 8.41 -20.34 18.01
N GLY A 383 7.35 -21.08 17.70
CA GLY A 383 6.30 -21.45 18.66
C GLY A 383 5.50 -20.27 19.22
N HIS A 384 5.54 -19.11 18.57
CA HIS A 384 4.79 -17.91 18.93
C HIS A 384 3.29 -18.05 18.60
N ALA A 385 2.45 -17.26 19.29
CA ALA A 385 1.02 -17.19 19.04
C ALA A 385 0.67 -15.86 18.35
N VAL A 386 -0.27 -15.91 17.41
CA VAL A 386 -0.73 -14.76 16.62
C VAL A 386 -2.22 -14.55 16.83
N ALA A 387 -2.65 -13.29 17.00
CA ALA A 387 -4.06 -12.91 16.99
C ALA A 387 -4.26 -11.58 16.29
N VAL A 388 -5.42 -11.41 15.65
CA VAL A 388 -5.75 -10.19 14.89
C VAL A 388 -6.97 -9.55 15.53
N THR A 389 -6.92 -8.23 15.72
CA THR A 389 -8.08 -7.40 16.04
C THR A 389 -8.48 -6.60 14.80
N GLU A 390 -9.57 -5.82 14.86
CA GLU A 390 -9.96 -4.94 13.75
C GLU A 390 -8.86 -3.95 13.31
N SER A 391 -7.86 -3.67 14.17
CA SER A 391 -6.87 -2.62 13.92
C SER A 391 -5.42 -3.07 13.96
N TYR A 392 -5.09 -4.20 14.59
CA TYR A 392 -3.70 -4.60 14.84
C TYR A 392 -3.52 -6.12 14.73
N VAL A 393 -2.30 -6.54 14.39
CA VAL A 393 -1.86 -7.94 14.48
C VAL A 393 -0.96 -8.08 15.69
N TYR A 394 -1.24 -9.04 16.57
CA TYR A 394 -0.47 -9.29 17.79
C TYR A 394 0.32 -10.58 17.67
N VAL A 395 1.56 -10.54 18.10
CA VAL A 395 2.46 -11.69 18.18
C VAL A 395 2.97 -11.79 19.61
N ALA A 396 2.82 -12.97 20.22
CA ALA A 396 3.10 -13.17 21.63
C ALA A 396 3.80 -14.49 21.92
N GLY A 397 4.83 -14.43 22.77
CA GLY A 397 5.62 -15.57 23.21
C GLY A 397 6.56 -16.14 22.14
N SER A 398 7.48 -16.98 22.57
CA SER A 398 8.50 -17.62 21.72
C SER A 398 9.12 -18.80 22.48
N MET A 399 9.62 -19.80 21.75
CA MET A 399 10.49 -20.85 22.30
C MET A 399 11.85 -20.30 22.75
N GLU A 400 12.27 -19.18 22.19
CA GLU A 400 13.49 -18.51 22.58
C GLU A 400 13.37 -17.95 24.03
N PRO A 401 14.20 -18.40 24.99
CA PRO A 401 14.02 -18.06 26.40
C PRO A 401 14.03 -16.56 26.72
N GLY A 402 14.76 -15.76 25.93
CA GLY A 402 14.83 -14.30 26.04
C GLY A 402 13.51 -13.60 25.68
N PHE A 403 12.76 -14.16 24.73
CA PHE A 403 11.56 -13.56 24.15
C PHE A 403 10.26 -14.29 24.53
N ALA A 404 10.33 -15.33 25.36
CA ALA A 404 9.16 -16.10 25.81
C ALA A 404 8.05 -15.29 26.54
N LYS A 405 8.27 -14.00 26.85
CA LYS A 405 7.26 -13.09 27.42
C LYS A 405 6.88 -11.94 26.49
N THR A 406 7.61 -11.71 25.41
CA THR A 406 7.42 -10.50 24.61
C THR A 406 6.09 -10.56 23.88
N VAL A 407 5.48 -9.38 23.76
CA VAL A 407 4.29 -9.17 22.96
C VAL A 407 4.54 -7.95 22.10
N GLU A 408 4.38 -8.13 20.80
CA GLU A 408 4.49 -7.07 19.82
C GLU A 408 3.18 -6.96 19.04
N ARG A 409 2.81 -5.73 18.69
CA ARG A 409 1.69 -5.46 17.79
C ARG A 409 2.19 -4.79 16.52
N TYR A 410 1.70 -5.24 15.38
CA TYR A 410 1.90 -4.61 14.10
C TYR A 410 0.78 -3.61 13.84
N ASN A 411 1.17 -2.37 13.55
CA ASN A 411 0.26 -1.29 13.18
C ASN A 411 0.24 -1.17 11.64
N PRO A 412 -0.81 -1.66 10.94
CA PRO A 412 -0.87 -1.62 9.48
C PRO A 412 -0.93 -0.19 8.92
N ASN A 413 -1.47 0.77 9.68
CA ASN A 413 -1.55 2.18 9.24
C ASN A 413 -0.17 2.85 9.24
N ARG A 414 0.72 2.44 10.14
CA ARG A 414 2.07 3.00 10.29
C ARG A 414 3.15 2.12 9.66
N ASN A 415 2.80 0.89 9.29
CA ASN A 415 3.73 -0.13 8.81
C ASN A 415 4.94 -0.31 9.75
N ILE A 416 4.68 -0.49 11.05
CA ILE A 416 5.71 -0.72 12.08
C ILE A 416 5.24 -1.71 13.14
N TRP A 417 6.21 -2.36 13.79
CA TRP A 417 6.01 -3.15 15.01
C TRP A 417 6.18 -2.28 16.25
N GLU A 418 5.31 -2.46 17.24
CA GLU A 418 5.33 -1.76 18.52
C GLU A 418 5.31 -2.79 19.66
N GLN A 419 6.22 -2.66 20.62
CA GLN A 419 6.19 -3.51 21.82
C GLN A 419 5.07 -3.06 22.76
N VAL A 420 4.31 -4.03 23.28
CA VAL A 420 3.25 -3.81 24.26
C VAL A 420 3.55 -4.59 25.54
N SER A 421 2.64 -4.53 26.52
CA SER A 421 2.81 -5.21 27.79
C SER A 421 3.06 -6.71 27.62
N ASN A 422 4.15 -7.16 28.25
CA ASN A 422 4.61 -8.54 28.22
C ASN A 422 3.60 -9.51 28.85
N LEU A 423 3.64 -10.77 28.41
CA LEU A 423 2.91 -11.88 29.02
C LEU A 423 3.28 -12.03 30.51
N ILE A 424 2.29 -12.46 31.30
CA ILE A 424 2.46 -12.74 32.73
C ILE A 424 3.41 -13.95 32.92
N THR A 425 3.24 -14.99 32.11
CA THR A 425 3.97 -16.26 32.13
C THR A 425 4.90 -16.38 30.91
N ARG A 426 6.09 -16.99 31.09
CA ARG A 426 6.99 -17.35 29.96
C ARG A 426 6.42 -18.59 29.29
N LYS A 427 5.99 -18.50 28.04
CA LYS A 427 5.36 -19.61 27.33
C LYS A 427 5.43 -19.51 25.81
N HIS A 428 5.23 -20.65 25.17
CA HIS A 428 5.07 -20.85 23.74
C HIS A 428 3.98 -21.92 23.51
N SER A 429 3.60 -22.13 22.24
CA SER A 429 2.59 -23.13 21.84
C SER A 429 1.26 -23.00 22.59
N PHE A 430 0.86 -21.77 22.91
CA PHE A 430 -0.38 -21.43 23.59
C PHE A 430 -1.43 -20.88 22.62
N GLY A 431 -2.69 -20.89 23.04
CA GLY A 431 -3.79 -20.32 22.25
C GLY A 431 -3.89 -18.82 22.49
N LEU A 432 -3.87 -18.03 21.42
CA LEU A 432 -4.16 -16.60 21.46
C LEU A 432 -5.34 -16.33 20.51
N THR A 433 -6.42 -15.75 21.03
CA THR A 433 -7.62 -15.46 20.24
C THR A 433 -8.29 -14.17 20.68
N GLU A 434 -9.03 -13.54 19.79
CA GLU A 434 -9.73 -12.28 20.03
C GLU A 434 -11.22 -12.54 20.33
N VAL A 435 -11.74 -11.86 21.34
CA VAL A 435 -13.15 -11.88 21.73
C VAL A 435 -13.57 -10.48 22.20
N LYS A 436 -14.51 -9.84 21.49
CA LYS A 436 -15.05 -8.49 21.81
C LYS A 436 -13.95 -7.44 22.06
N GLY A 437 -12.96 -7.38 21.19
CA GLY A 437 -11.81 -6.48 21.22
C GLY A 437 -10.71 -6.84 22.22
N ASN A 438 -10.82 -7.95 22.97
CA ASN A 438 -9.82 -8.35 23.97
C ASN A 438 -9.13 -9.66 23.55
N LEU A 439 -7.84 -9.79 23.87
CA LEU A 439 -7.09 -11.01 23.55
C LEU A 439 -7.09 -11.98 24.72
N TYR A 440 -7.42 -13.23 24.46
CA TYR A 440 -7.38 -14.32 25.43
C TYR A 440 -6.17 -15.20 25.17
N SER A 441 -5.30 -15.32 26.16
CA SER A 441 -4.15 -16.22 26.19
C SER A 441 -4.50 -17.45 27.03
N ILE A 442 -4.42 -18.64 26.45
CA ILE A 442 -4.90 -19.90 27.04
C ILE A 442 -3.80 -20.97 26.97
N GLY A 443 -3.38 -21.47 28.13
CA GLY A 443 -2.48 -22.61 28.26
C GLY A 443 -1.10 -22.39 27.65
N GLY A 444 -0.57 -23.43 27.01
CA GLY A 444 0.78 -23.52 26.45
C GLY A 444 1.74 -24.24 27.38
N HIS A 445 3.02 -24.17 27.06
CA HIS A 445 4.07 -24.68 27.94
C HIS A 445 5.33 -23.82 27.90
N GLY A 446 6.20 -24.05 28.88
CA GLY A 446 7.55 -23.50 28.91
C GLY A 446 8.56 -24.62 28.70
N ASN A 447 9.82 -24.28 28.48
CA ASN A 447 10.88 -25.24 28.15
C ASN A 447 11.09 -26.32 29.24
N PHE A 448 10.67 -26.02 30.48
CA PHE A 448 10.80 -26.93 31.64
C PHE A 448 9.45 -27.26 32.30
N SER A 449 8.32 -26.95 31.66
CA SER A 449 6.98 -27.16 32.22
C SER A 449 6.23 -28.23 31.44
N PRO A 450 5.50 -29.15 32.11
CA PRO A 450 4.63 -30.11 31.44
C PRO A 450 3.42 -29.44 30.77
N GLY A 451 3.20 -28.14 30.97
CA GLY A 451 2.11 -27.36 30.39
C GLY A 451 1.41 -26.51 31.44
N PHE A 452 0.62 -25.54 30.99
CA PHE A 452 -0.05 -24.57 31.85
C PHE A 452 -1.57 -24.73 31.81
N LYS A 453 -2.20 -24.33 32.93
CA LYS A 453 -3.65 -24.11 33.04
C LYS A 453 -4.00 -22.62 32.96
N ASP A 454 -3.02 -21.78 32.65
CA ASP A 454 -3.16 -20.34 32.79
C ASP A 454 -4.10 -19.78 31.71
N VAL A 455 -4.92 -18.82 32.14
CA VAL A 455 -5.85 -18.10 31.28
C VAL A 455 -5.69 -16.62 31.63
N ALA A 456 -5.37 -15.81 30.64
CA ALA A 456 -5.18 -14.37 30.82
C ALA A 456 -5.89 -13.61 29.72
N ILE A 457 -6.41 -12.43 30.06
CA ILE A 457 -7.02 -11.49 29.12
C ILE A 457 -6.16 -10.25 29.01
N TYR A 458 -5.90 -9.80 27.79
CA TYR A 458 -5.25 -8.54 27.48
C TYR A 458 -6.29 -7.55 26.97
N ASN A 459 -6.30 -6.37 27.57
CA ASN A 459 -7.10 -5.24 27.11
C ASN A 459 -6.20 -4.29 26.29
N PRO A 460 -6.39 -4.19 24.96
CA PRO A 460 -5.59 -3.32 24.11
C PRO A 460 -5.65 -1.82 24.44
N GLU A 461 -6.78 -1.34 24.95
CA GLU A 461 -6.97 0.08 25.32
C GLU A 461 -6.18 0.48 26.56
N GLN A 462 -6.01 -0.46 27.50
CA GLN A 462 -5.30 -0.22 28.76
C GLN A 462 -3.85 -0.68 28.74
N ASP A 463 -3.44 -1.41 27.70
CA ASP A 463 -2.16 -2.12 27.61
C ASP A 463 -1.87 -2.94 28.89
N LYS A 464 -2.82 -3.80 29.29
CA LYS A 464 -2.71 -4.58 30.54
C LYS A 464 -3.23 -6.00 30.39
N TRP A 465 -2.49 -6.93 30.99
CA TRP A 465 -2.89 -8.31 31.19
C TRP A 465 -3.54 -8.52 32.55
N LEU A 466 -4.62 -9.31 32.59
CA LEU A 466 -5.31 -9.74 33.81
C LEU A 466 -5.43 -11.26 33.82
N ASN A 467 -5.06 -11.89 34.93
CA ASN A 467 -5.27 -13.33 35.13
C ASN A 467 -6.75 -13.63 35.35
N LEU A 468 -7.23 -14.69 34.70
CA LEU A 468 -8.56 -15.24 34.88
C LEU A 468 -8.47 -16.59 35.64
N GLU A 469 -9.64 -17.21 35.85
CA GLU A 469 -9.71 -18.55 36.43
C GLU A 469 -9.03 -19.57 35.52
N SER A 470 -8.23 -20.46 36.13
CA SER A 470 -7.44 -21.45 35.39
C SER A 470 -8.33 -22.47 34.68
N ALA A 471 -7.85 -22.97 33.54
CA ALA A 471 -8.48 -24.06 32.83
C ALA A 471 -8.58 -25.33 33.72
N PRO A 472 -9.59 -26.19 33.53
CA PRO A 472 -9.75 -27.39 34.35
C PRO A 472 -8.57 -28.38 34.20
N LYS A 473 -7.97 -28.41 33.01
CA LYS A 473 -6.92 -29.35 32.58
C LYS A 473 -5.66 -28.57 32.16
N ILE A 474 -4.51 -29.24 32.18
CA ILE A 474 -3.28 -28.70 31.54
C ILE A 474 -3.50 -28.75 30.03
N LEU A 475 -3.23 -27.63 29.36
CA LEU A 475 -3.43 -27.48 27.92
C LEU A 475 -2.08 -27.17 27.25
N ARG A 476 -1.55 -28.13 26.48
CA ARG A 476 -0.36 -27.96 25.64
C ARG A 476 -0.75 -27.90 24.17
N ASP A 477 0.15 -27.34 23.35
CA ASP A 477 0.02 -27.30 21.89
C ASP A 477 -1.35 -26.79 21.46
N VAL A 478 -1.70 -25.65 22.06
CA VAL A 478 -3.07 -25.17 22.13
C VAL A 478 -3.44 -24.46 20.84
N LYS A 479 -4.56 -24.85 20.24
CA LYS A 479 -5.25 -24.11 19.17
C LYS A 479 -6.57 -23.58 19.72
N ALA A 480 -6.82 -22.29 19.54
CA ALA A 480 -8.02 -21.61 20.02
C ALA A 480 -8.73 -20.90 18.87
N VAL A 481 -10.06 -20.99 18.85
CA VAL A 481 -10.92 -20.31 17.89
C VAL A 481 -12.09 -19.65 18.62
N SER A 482 -12.39 -18.40 18.29
CA SER A 482 -13.54 -17.67 18.83
C SER A 482 -14.75 -17.79 17.91
N VAL A 483 -15.93 -17.88 18.51
CA VAL A 483 -17.23 -18.06 17.85
C VAL A 483 -18.23 -17.10 18.50
N GLU A 484 -18.99 -16.39 17.67
CA GLU A 484 -20.02 -15.41 18.10
C GLU A 484 -19.52 -14.35 19.09
N ASP A 485 -18.22 -14.00 19.05
CA ASP A 485 -17.58 -13.12 20.02
C ASP A 485 -17.86 -13.51 21.48
N ARG A 486 -18.03 -14.81 21.75
CA ARG A 486 -18.41 -15.28 23.09
C ARG A 486 -17.75 -16.60 23.45
N PHE A 487 -17.85 -17.59 22.58
CA PHE A 487 -17.36 -18.93 22.87
C PHE A 487 -15.97 -19.10 22.30
N VAL A 488 -15.03 -19.53 23.13
CA VAL A 488 -13.69 -19.93 22.70
C VAL A 488 -13.61 -21.45 22.74
N TYR A 489 -13.46 -22.07 21.58
CA TYR A 489 -13.19 -23.49 21.48
C TYR A 489 -11.69 -23.72 21.45
N VAL A 490 -11.24 -24.67 22.25
CA VAL A 490 -9.82 -24.96 22.46
C VAL A 490 -9.58 -26.44 22.21
N ALA A 491 -8.72 -26.74 21.23
CA ALA A 491 -8.08 -28.05 21.14
C ALA A 491 -6.68 -27.98 21.70
N ALA A 492 -6.36 -28.96 22.53
CA ALA A 492 -5.08 -29.04 23.19
C ALA A 492 -4.74 -30.50 23.50
N ARG A 493 -3.49 -30.71 23.89
CA ARG A 493 -3.02 -31.97 24.44
C ARG A 493 -2.95 -31.86 25.96
N THR A 494 -3.42 -32.89 26.65
CA THR A 494 -3.40 -32.95 28.11
C THR A 494 -2.65 -34.19 28.59
N PRO A 495 -1.80 -34.09 29.63
CA PRO A 495 -1.14 -35.24 30.23
C PRO A 495 -2.16 -36.27 30.76
N VAL A 496 -1.90 -37.55 30.48
CA VAL A 496 -2.67 -38.68 30.98
C VAL A 496 -1.73 -39.77 31.49
N ASP A 497 -2.13 -40.45 32.56
CA ASP A 497 -1.40 -41.61 33.10
C ASP A 497 -1.69 -42.85 32.23
N SER A 498 -1.11 -42.91 31.01
CA SER A 498 -1.24 -44.04 30.09
C SER A 498 0.10 -44.47 29.50
N ASP A 499 0.23 -45.75 29.14
CA ASP A 499 1.43 -46.35 28.52
C ASP A 499 1.69 -45.91 27.05
N SER A 500 1.13 -44.77 26.59
CA SER A 500 1.43 -44.23 25.26
C SER A 500 2.84 -43.65 25.21
N GLU A 501 3.50 -43.69 24.05
CA GLU A 501 4.91 -43.26 23.91
C GLU A 501 5.20 -41.81 24.37
N ASP A 502 4.19 -40.94 24.42
CA ASP A 502 4.32 -39.53 24.83
C ASP A 502 3.49 -39.11 26.07
N GLY A 503 2.64 -39.98 26.62
CA GLY A 503 1.79 -39.69 27.79
C GLY A 503 0.77 -38.53 27.61
N LEU A 504 0.37 -38.18 26.38
CA LEU A 504 -0.51 -37.05 26.09
C LEU A 504 -1.78 -37.48 25.33
N ARG A 505 -2.96 -36.96 25.73
CA ARG A 505 -4.25 -37.17 25.04
C ARG A 505 -4.79 -35.86 24.47
N ALA A 506 -5.29 -35.90 23.24
CA ALA A 506 -6.03 -34.79 22.65
C ALA A 506 -7.36 -34.54 23.38
N VAL A 507 -7.70 -33.28 23.61
CA VAL A 507 -8.95 -32.86 24.23
C VAL A 507 -9.51 -31.63 23.52
N ILE A 508 -10.84 -31.54 23.48
CA ILE A 508 -11.56 -30.37 23.00
C ILE A 508 -12.41 -29.84 24.15
N ILE A 509 -12.25 -28.56 24.46
CA ILE A 509 -12.97 -27.88 25.53
C ILE A 509 -13.48 -26.52 25.06
N ARG A 510 -14.59 -26.07 25.61
CA ARG A 510 -15.19 -24.77 25.32
C ARG A 510 -15.13 -23.87 26.54
N TYR A 511 -14.74 -22.62 26.34
CA TYR A 511 -14.80 -21.54 27.31
C TYR A 511 -15.86 -20.53 26.90
N ASP A 512 -16.78 -20.17 27.80
CA ASP A 512 -17.75 -19.09 27.59
C ASP A 512 -17.20 -17.81 28.21
N ALA A 513 -16.85 -16.82 27.37
CA ALA A 513 -16.22 -15.57 27.82
C ALA A 513 -17.16 -14.68 28.65
N GLU A 514 -18.49 -14.83 28.53
CA GLU A 514 -19.46 -14.07 29.32
C GLU A 514 -19.64 -14.67 30.72
N THR A 515 -19.85 -15.98 30.81
CA THR A 515 -20.08 -16.67 32.09
C THR A 515 -18.77 -17.10 32.79
N ARG A 516 -17.65 -17.08 32.06
CA ARG A 516 -16.31 -17.53 32.47
C ARG A 516 -16.27 -19.00 32.90
N GLN A 517 -17.10 -19.83 32.29
CA GLN A 517 -17.21 -21.26 32.60
C GLN A 517 -16.59 -22.13 31.51
N TRP A 518 -16.00 -23.25 31.94
CA TRP A 518 -15.43 -24.27 31.06
C TRP A 518 -16.39 -25.45 30.91
N GLN A 519 -16.47 -26.00 29.70
CA GLN A 519 -17.24 -27.21 29.41
C GLN A 519 -16.44 -28.16 28.50
N ASP A 520 -16.41 -29.44 28.86
CA ASP A 520 -15.90 -30.50 27.96
C ASP A 520 -16.89 -30.71 26.81
N VAL A 521 -16.37 -30.78 25.58
CA VAL A 521 -17.18 -31.02 24.37
C VAL A 521 -16.62 -32.20 23.60
N GLU A 522 -17.50 -33.02 23.03
CA GLU A 522 -17.11 -34.22 22.26
C GLU A 522 -16.57 -33.86 20.87
N SER A 523 -17.11 -32.79 20.29
CA SER A 523 -16.69 -32.27 18.99
C SER A 523 -16.78 -30.75 18.98
N LEU A 524 -16.12 -30.15 18.00
CA LEU A 524 -16.33 -28.75 17.68
C LEU A 524 -17.71 -28.52 17.09
N PRO A 525 -18.23 -27.29 17.19
CA PRO A 525 -19.43 -26.92 16.47
C PRO A 525 -19.09 -27.01 14.97
N LEU A 526 -19.98 -27.64 14.19
CA LEU A 526 -19.87 -27.79 12.74
C LEU A 526 -20.15 -26.44 12.06
N ILE A 527 -19.29 -25.46 12.33
CA ILE A 527 -19.39 -24.10 11.81
C ILE A 527 -18.55 -24.08 10.54
N ASP A 528 -19.23 -24.37 9.43
CA ASP A 528 -18.71 -24.22 8.07
C ASP A 528 -17.43 -25.02 7.74
N ASN A 529 -16.94 -24.89 6.51
CA ASN A 529 -15.68 -25.51 6.05
C ASN A 529 -14.46 -25.10 6.90
N TYR A 530 -14.54 -23.95 7.59
CA TYR A 530 -13.49 -23.32 8.39
C TYR A 530 -13.12 -24.12 9.65
N CYS A 531 -14.06 -24.33 10.57
CA CYS A 531 -13.76 -25.02 11.84
C CYS A 531 -13.48 -26.51 11.62
N SER A 532 -14.09 -27.12 10.60
CA SER A 532 -13.87 -28.53 10.27
C SER A 532 -12.46 -28.77 9.71
N PHE A 533 -12.00 -28.00 8.71
CA PHE A 533 -10.69 -28.24 8.09
C PHE A 533 -9.54 -27.84 9.02
N GLN A 534 -9.60 -26.68 9.68
CA GLN A 534 -8.56 -26.25 10.64
C GLN A 534 -8.32 -27.31 11.74
N MET A 535 -9.35 -28.06 12.10
CA MET A 535 -9.32 -28.98 13.23
C MET A 535 -9.24 -30.46 12.84
N SER A 536 -9.68 -30.80 11.63
CA SER A 536 -9.37 -32.08 11.00
C SER A 536 -7.86 -32.18 10.71
N VAL A 537 -7.24 -31.06 10.32
CA VAL A 537 -5.77 -30.95 10.23
C VAL A 537 -5.12 -30.94 11.62
N ALA A 538 -5.74 -30.34 12.64
CA ALA A 538 -5.19 -30.37 14.01
C ALA A 538 -5.24 -31.77 14.69
N ASN A 539 -6.08 -32.69 14.20
CA ASN A 539 -6.20 -34.07 14.70
C ASN A 539 -5.25 -35.06 14.01
N THR A 540 -4.65 -34.69 12.88
CA THR A 540 -3.50 -35.37 12.30
C THR A 540 -2.23 -34.73 12.88
N ASN A 541 -1.05 -35.36 12.82
CA ASN A 541 0.22 -34.85 13.41
C ASN A 541 0.77 -33.54 12.75
N PHE A 542 -0.11 -32.67 12.28
CA PHE A 542 0.17 -31.51 11.46
C PHE A 542 0.11 -30.21 12.30
N TYR A 543 1.28 -29.57 12.42
CA TYR A 543 1.50 -28.11 12.38
C TYR A 543 1.58 -27.23 13.67
N HIS A 544 2.80 -26.70 13.87
CA HIS A 544 3.11 -25.46 14.58
C HIS A 544 3.01 -24.26 13.62
N THR A 545 1.95 -23.45 13.75
CA THR A 545 1.91 -21.97 13.72
C THR A 545 0.42 -21.56 13.84
N ALA A 546 0.15 -20.41 14.47
CA ALA A 546 -1.21 -19.99 14.84
C ALA A 546 -1.92 -19.31 13.66
N SER A 547 -3.03 -19.90 13.21
CA SER A 547 -3.99 -19.27 12.31
C SER A 547 -4.92 -18.36 13.09
N CYS A 548 -5.05 -17.10 12.70
CA CYS A 548 -6.04 -16.18 13.26
C CYS A 548 -7.00 -15.70 12.15
N CYS A 549 -8.30 -15.97 12.33
CA CYS A 549 -9.34 -15.30 11.53
C CYS A 549 -9.89 -14.12 12.33
N PRO A 550 -9.97 -12.91 11.75
CA PRO A 550 -10.56 -11.75 12.43
C PRO A 550 -12.10 -11.76 12.47
N LYS A 551 -12.77 -12.78 11.91
CA LYS A 551 -14.24 -12.83 11.88
C LYS A 551 -14.81 -13.65 13.02
N SER A 552 -15.62 -12.99 13.85
CA SER A 552 -16.71 -13.60 14.57
C SER A 552 -17.72 -14.16 13.56
N TYR A 553 -18.03 -15.45 13.65
CA TYR A 553 -19.02 -16.09 12.79
C TYR A 553 -20.40 -15.99 13.43
N PRO A 554 -21.33 -15.17 12.90
CA PRO A 554 -22.71 -15.18 13.36
C PRO A 554 -23.37 -16.50 12.93
N ILE A 555 -23.92 -17.25 13.89
CA ILE A 555 -24.64 -18.49 13.58
C ILE A 555 -26.12 -18.15 13.35
N ASP A 556 -26.58 -18.20 12.11
CA ASP A 556 -28.02 -18.34 11.85
C ASP A 556 -28.39 -19.83 11.87
N ASN A 557 -29.36 -20.19 12.71
CA ASN A 557 -29.76 -21.56 13.02
C ASN A 557 -30.28 -22.33 11.79
N GLU A 558 -30.81 -21.64 10.78
CA GLU A 558 -31.29 -22.23 9.51
C GLU A 558 -30.14 -22.51 8.53
N GLU A 559 -29.22 -21.55 8.36
CA GLU A 559 -28.08 -21.68 7.44
C GLU A 559 -27.03 -22.68 7.96
N ALA A 560 -26.79 -22.69 9.26
CA ALA A 560 -25.94 -23.68 9.93
C ALA A 560 -26.52 -25.09 9.74
N LYS A 561 -27.83 -25.30 9.89
CA LYS A 561 -28.48 -26.60 9.61
C LYS A 561 -28.37 -27.03 8.15
N GLY A 562 -28.46 -26.09 7.21
CA GLY A 562 -28.23 -26.33 5.78
C GLY A 562 -26.80 -26.80 5.50
N LYS A 563 -25.80 -26.08 6.01
CA LYS A 563 -24.37 -26.40 5.91
C LYS A 563 -23.97 -27.66 6.69
N ILE A 564 -24.64 -27.97 7.80
CA ILE A 564 -24.49 -29.24 8.56
C ILE A 564 -24.96 -30.45 7.75
N SER A 565 -25.95 -30.29 6.87
CA SER A 565 -26.46 -31.38 6.02
C SER A 565 -25.54 -31.71 4.85
N SER A 566 -24.79 -30.72 4.35
CA SER A 566 -23.65 -30.92 3.46
C SER A 566 -22.40 -31.11 4.32
N ARG A 567 -22.14 -32.34 4.78
CA ARG A 567 -20.79 -32.69 5.27
C ARG A 567 -19.77 -32.01 4.37
N ALA A 568 -18.78 -31.29 4.93
CA ALA A 568 -17.62 -30.83 4.18
C ALA A 568 -17.22 -32.00 3.28
N SER A 569 -17.46 -31.87 1.98
CA SER A 569 -17.39 -33.02 1.11
C SER A 569 -15.96 -33.51 1.17
N ASP A 570 -15.80 -34.82 1.23
CA ASP A 570 -14.50 -35.46 1.12
C ASP A 570 -13.68 -34.83 -0.03
N GLU A 571 -14.31 -34.24 -1.05
CA GLU A 571 -13.74 -33.41 -2.13
C GLU A 571 -12.63 -32.39 -1.74
N ILE A 572 -12.72 -31.58 -0.67
CA ILE A 572 -11.63 -30.61 -0.35
C ILE A 572 -10.37 -31.37 0.09
N LEU A 573 -10.55 -32.41 0.91
CA LEU A 573 -9.49 -33.25 1.44
C LEU A 573 -8.98 -34.27 0.40
N GLU A 574 -9.86 -34.78 -0.45
CA GLU A 574 -9.56 -35.69 -1.56
C GLU A 574 -8.83 -34.99 -2.70
N SER A 575 -9.09 -33.68 -2.90
CA SER A 575 -8.40 -32.87 -3.90
C SER A 575 -7.09 -32.25 -3.39
N LEU A 576 -6.73 -32.45 -2.11
CA LEU A 576 -5.44 -32.02 -1.58
C LEU A 576 -4.31 -32.67 -2.40
N PRO A 577 -3.33 -31.88 -2.86
CA PRO A 577 -2.14 -32.44 -3.47
C PRO A 577 -1.48 -33.44 -2.50
N PRO A 578 -1.09 -34.64 -2.95
CA PRO A 578 -0.40 -35.64 -2.11
C PRO A 578 0.83 -35.08 -1.40
N GLU A 579 1.47 -34.08 -2.00
CA GLU A 579 2.61 -33.37 -1.45
C GLU A 579 2.24 -32.68 -0.12
N VAL A 580 1.06 -32.04 -0.04
CA VAL A 580 0.58 -31.31 1.15
C VAL A 580 0.22 -32.26 2.29
N LEU A 581 -0.29 -33.45 1.98
CA LEU A 581 -0.63 -34.50 2.96
C LEU A 581 0.58 -35.08 3.70
N SER A 582 1.81 -34.65 3.42
CA SER A 582 3.02 -35.16 4.06
C SER A 582 3.87 -34.10 4.75
N ILE A 583 3.40 -32.85 4.78
CA ILE A 583 4.12 -31.71 5.36
C ILE A 583 3.73 -31.57 6.84
N GLU A 584 4.64 -31.30 7.75
CA GLU A 584 4.49 -30.85 9.15
C GLU A 584 5.00 -29.38 9.28
N GLY A 585 4.90 -28.69 10.42
CA GLY A 585 5.13 -27.22 10.52
C GLY A 585 4.40 -26.11 9.70
N ALA A 586 3.53 -26.37 8.73
CA ALA A 586 2.91 -25.35 7.87
C ALA A 586 1.91 -24.41 8.59
N ALA A 587 1.87 -23.15 8.14
CA ALA A 587 0.86 -22.18 8.54
C ALA A 587 -0.40 -22.35 7.69
N ILE A 588 -1.57 -22.26 8.32
CA ILE A 588 -2.86 -22.32 7.63
C ILE A 588 -3.63 -21.05 7.94
N CYS A 589 -4.31 -20.45 6.97
CA CYS A 589 -5.24 -19.35 7.20
C CYS A 589 -6.36 -19.33 6.17
N TYR A 590 -7.37 -18.50 6.41
CA TYR A 590 -8.55 -18.42 5.56
C TYR A 590 -8.88 -16.97 5.25
N TYR A 591 -9.40 -16.77 4.05
CA TYR A 591 -9.97 -15.49 3.66
C TYR A 591 -11.24 -15.75 2.86
N LYS A 592 -12.37 -15.27 3.39
CA LYS A 592 -13.72 -15.61 2.89
C LYS A 592 -13.88 -17.15 2.86
N ASP A 593 -14.08 -17.73 1.69
CA ASP A 593 -14.26 -19.18 1.50
C ASP A 593 -12.96 -19.91 1.11
N ASP A 594 -11.87 -19.17 0.86
CA ASP A 594 -10.61 -19.73 0.40
C ASP A 594 -9.70 -20.16 1.56
N VAL A 595 -8.92 -21.22 1.33
CA VAL A 595 -7.97 -21.79 2.29
C VAL A 595 -6.55 -21.57 1.80
N PHE A 596 -5.65 -21.18 2.70
CA PHE A 596 -4.23 -20.97 2.41
C PHE A 596 -3.40 -21.91 3.27
N ILE A 597 -2.41 -22.57 2.67
CA ILE A 597 -1.43 -23.42 3.35
C ILE A 597 -0.05 -22.93 2.94
N ILE A 598 0.80 -22.57 3.90
CA ILE A 598 2.05 -21.86 3.65
C ILE A 598 3.20 -22.56 4.38
N GLY A 599 4.21 -22.99 3.61
CA GLY A 599 5.46 -23.55 4.13
C GLY A 599 5.31 -24.94 4.78
N GLY A 600 6.17 -25.20 5.77
CA GLY A 600 6.24 -26.46 6.54
C GLY A 600 7.52 -27.27 6.27
N TRP A 601 7.65 -28.45 6.86
CA TRP A 601 8.76 -29.38 6.69
C TRP A 601 8.25 -30.82 6.55
N LYS A 602 9.01 -31.71 5.91
CA LYS A 602 8.67 -33.14 5.86
C LYS A 602 9.68 -33.92 6.69
N ASN A 603 9.18 -34.82 7.55
CA ASN A 603 10.02 -35.86 8.14
C ASN A 603 10.35 -36.88 7.04
N SER A 604 11.61 -36.92 6.63
CA SER A 604 12.15 -38.07 5.91
C SER A 604 12.70 -39.05 6.95
N ASP A 605 12.64 -40.35 6.69
CA ASP A 605 13.20 -41.38 7.59
C ASP A 605 14.75 -41.26 7.75
N ASP A 606 15.38 -40.32 7.02
CA ASP A 606 16.79 -39.93 7.16
C ASP A 606 16.91 -38.55 7.85
N ILE A 607 18.02 -38.37 8.55
CA ILE A 607 18.34 -37.40 9.63
C ILE A 607 18.07 -35.90 9.34
N ASP A 608 17.67 -35.51 8.12
CA ASP A 608 17.45 -34.10 7.73
C ASP A 608 15.95 -33.78 7.48
N LYS A 609 15.43 -32.80 8.22
CA LYS A 609 14.09 -32.23 7.97
C LYS A 609 14.10 -31.48 6.64
N GLN A 610 13.23 -31.85 5.69
CA GLN A 610 13.13 -31.13 4.42
C GLN A 610 12.13 -29.97 4.54
N TYR A 611 12.61 -28.73 4.63
CA TYR A 611 11.76 -27.54 4.69
C TYR A 611 11.19 -27.15 3.32
N ARG A 612 9.95 -26.65 3.30
CA ARG A 612 9.16 -26.27 2.12
C ARG A 612 8.88 -24.77 2.15
N LYS A 613 8.92 -24.15 0.97
CA LYS A 613 8.71 -22.70 0.76
C LYS A 613 7.49 -22.41 -0.12
N GLU A 614 6.81 -23.45 -0.54
CA GLU A 614 5.61 -23.38 -1.36
C GLU A 614 4.42 -22.87 -0.53
N ALA A 615 3.56 -22.09 -1.17
CA ALA A 615 2.30 -21.65 -0.61
C ALA A 615 1.17 -22.07 -1.56
N TYR A 616 0.08 -22.58 -1.00
CA TYR A 616 -1.05 -23.12 -1.72
C TYR A 616 -2.33 -22.39 -1.33
N ARG A 617 -3.19 -22.13 -2.31
CA ARG A 617 -4.53 -21.58 -2.12
C ARG A 617 -5.57 -22.55 -2.68
N TYR A 618 -6.50 -22.98 -1.85
CA TYR A 618 -7.74 -23.59 -2.31
C TYR A 618 -8.72 -22.48 -2.69
N CYS A 619 -9.04 -22.38 -3.97
CA CYS A 619 -10.04 -21.44 -4.46
C CYS A 619 -11.41 -22.12 -4.42
N ALA A 620 -12.27 -21.69 -3.51
CA ALA A 620 -13.60 -22.29 -3.30
C ALA A 620 -14.50 -22.14 -4.52
N GLU A 621 -14.42 -20.99 -5.21
CA GLU A 621 -15.15 -20.73 -6.46
C GLU A 621 -14.77 -21.75 -7.56
N ARG A 622 -13.48 -22.10 -7.65
CA ARG A 622 -12.95 -23.01 -8.67
C ARG A 622 -12.88 -24.47 -8.20
N LYS A 623 -13.16 -24.73 -6.93
CA LYS A 623 -13.04 -26.04 -6.27
C LYS A 623 -11.70 -26.75 -6.54
N ARG A 624 -10.59 -26.02 -6.47
CA ARG A 624 -9.25 -26.57 -6.74
C ARG A 624 -8.15 -25.87 -5.96
N TRP A 625 -7.07 -26.59 -5.70
CA TRP A 625 -5.82 -26.05 -5.19
C TRP A 625 -5.02 -25.37 -6.30
N MET A 626 -4.40 -24.24 -5.96
CA MET A 626 -3.52 -23.46 -6.82
C MET A 626 -2.22 -23.20 -6.07
N LEU A 627 -1.09 -23.38 -6.74
CA LEU A 627 0.21 -22.95 -6.22
C LEU A 627 0.29 -21.43 -6.34
N LEU A 628 0.57 -20.76 -5.24
CA LEU A 628 0.81 -19.32 -5.21
C LEU A 628 2.21 -18.99 -5.72
N PRO A 629 2.47 -17.73 -6.11
CA PRO A 629 3.82 -17.28 -6.42
C PRO A 629 4.80 -17.63 -5.29
N PRO A 630 6.08 -17.91 -5.60
CA PRO A 630 7.06 -18.26 -4.57
C PRO A 630 7.18 -17.11 -3.57
N MET A 631 7.20 -17.44 -2.28
CA MET A 631 7.47 -16.45 -1.24
C MET A 631 8.83 -15.79 -1.50
N PRO A 632 8.95 -14.46 -1.28
CA PRO A 632 10.21 -13.77 -1.42
C PRO A 632 11.18 -14.42 -0.44
N GLN A 633 12.35 -14.81 -0.95
CA GLN A 633 13.38 -15.36 -0.08
C GLN A 633 13.80 -14.30 0.94
N PRO A 634 14.31 -14.74 2.12
CA PRO A 634 15.23 -13.96 2.93
C PRO A 634 16.23 -13.28 1.99
N ARG A 635 15.99 -12.02 1.66
CA ARG A 635 17.00 -11.22 1.00
C ARG A 635 17.87 -10.78 2.16
N CYS A 636 18.82 -11.62 2.57
CA CYS A 636 20.09 -11.08 3.05
C CYS A 636 20.40 -9.97 2.02
N ARG A 637 20.59 -8.73 2.46
CA ARG A 637 20.87 -7.61 1.54
C ARG A 637 22.01 -7.97 0.54
N ALA A 638 22.89 -8.90 0.94
CA ALA A 638 23.89 -9.60 0.14
C ALA A 638 23.38 -10.48 -1.02
N THR A 639 22.28 -11.24 -0.86
CA THR A 639 21.75 -12.14 -1.91
C THR A 639 20.97 -11.40 -3.00
N ALA A 640 20.55 -10.15 -2.72
CA ALA A 640 19.87 -9.28 -3.68
C ALA A 640 20.83 -8.37 -4.48
N CYS A 641 22.08 -8.23 -4.06
CA CYS A 641 23.06 -7.29 -4.62
C CYS A 641 24.11 -7.99 -5.48
N HIS A 642 24.52 -7.42 -6.60
CA HIS A 642 25.77 -7.79 -7.27
C HIS A 642 26.56 -6.54 -7.67
N VAL A 643 27.86 -6.71 -7.94
CA VAL A 643 28.75 -5.60 -8.27
C VAL A 643 29.21 -5.72 -9.71
N ILE A 644 29.08 -4.64 -10.48
CA ILE A 644 29.60 -4.51 -11.84
C ILE A 644 30.66 -3.42 -11.82
N SER A 645 31.86 -3.72 -12.31
CA SER A 645 32.99 -2.79 -12.24
C SER A 645 33.81 -2.80 -13.53
N ASP A 646 34.30 -1.63 -13.94
CA ASP A 646 35.51 -1.61 -14.78
C ASP A 646 36.75 -1.97 -13.95
N PHE A 647 37.85 -2.30 -14.62
CA PHE A 647 39.12 -2.64 -13.99
C PHE A 647 40.11 -1.48 -14.04
N ASP A 648 40.51 -1.06 -15.25
CA ASP A 648 41.55 -0.06 -15.44
C ASP A 648 41.11 1.29 -14.88
N MET A 649 41.94 1.92 -14.05
CA MET A 649 41.69 3.23 -13.42
C MET A 649 40.47 3.28 -12.46
N THR A 650 39.69 2.20 -12.39
CA THR A 650 38.59 2.00 -11.45
C THR A 650 39.03 1.14 -10.26
N LEU A 651 39.36 -0.14 -10.49
CA LEU A 651 39.91 -1.04 -9.46
C LEU A 651 41.44 -0.95 -9.38
N SER A 652 42.11 -0.59 -10.48
CA SER A 652 43.51 -0.19 -10.47
C SER A 652 43.66 1.31 -10.20
N ARG A 653 44.79 1.70 -9.61
CA ARG A 653 45.07 3.13 -9.33
C ARG A 653 45.29 3.90 -10.62
N PHE A 654 44.93 5.18 -10.59
CA PHE A 654 45.28 6.13 -11.62
C PHE A 654 46.70 6.68 -11.47
N GLY A 655 47.15 6.94 -10.24
CA GLY A 655 48.51 7.42 -10.02
C GLY A 655 49.03 7.13 -8.62
N CYS A 656 50.34 6.95 -8.53
CA CYS A 656 51.04 6.78 -7.25
C CYS A 656 52.26 7.70 -7.22
N ASN A 657 52.43 8.47 -6.13
CA ASN A 657 53.56 9.39 -5.93
C ASN A 657 53.80 10.37 -7.10
N GLY A 658 52.73 10.87 -7.73
CA GLY A 658 52.79 11.82 -8.85
C GLY A 658 53.16 11.20 -10.21
N ARG A 659 53.21 9.87 -10.32
CA ARG A 659 53.36 9.15 -11.60
C ARG A 659 52.07 8.40 -11.94
N ARG A 660 51.74 8.36 -13.23
CA ARG A 660 50.57 7.62 -13.74
C ARG A 660 50.84 6.11 -13.68
N CYS A 661 49.93 5.36 -13.08
CA CYS A 661 49.99 3.90 -13.07
C CYS A 661 49.64 3.34 -14.46
N PRO A 662 50.22 2.20 -14.88
CA PRO A 662 49.94 1.63 -16.19
C PRO A 662 48.57 0.94 -16.22
N THR A 663 47.82 1.11 -17.31
CA THR A 663 46.65 0.26 -17.62
C THR A 663 47.08 -1.14 -18.05
N SER A 664 46.15 -2.08 -18.09
CA SER A 664 46.36 -3.45 -18.58
C SER A 664 47.01 -3.49 -19.99
N HIS A 665 46.64 -2.56 -20.87
CA HIS A 665 47.29 -2.39 -22.18
C HIS A 665 48.72 -1.82 -22.06
N ASN A 666 48.91 -0.78 -21.26
CA ASN A 666 50.23 -0.14 -21.13
C ASN A 666 51.28 -1.06 -20.50
N ILE A 667 50.86 -2.01 -19.65
CA ILE A 667 51.75 -3.04 -19.12
C ILE A 667 52.39 -3.85 -20.26
N LEU A 668 51.61 -4.22 -21.29
CA LEU A 668 52.14 -4.89 -22.47
C LEU A 668 53.00 -3.95 -23.31
N ASP A 669 52.48 -2.74 -23.61
CA ASP A 669 53.17 -1.76 -24.48
C ASP A 669 54.57 -1.39 -23.97
N THR A 670 54.76 -1.36 -22.64
CA THR A 670 56.01 -0.98 -22.01
C THR A 670 56.90 -2.16 -21.63
N SER A 671 56.40 -3.40 -21.85
CA SER A 671 57.12 -4.62 -21.49
C SER A 671 58.38 -4.82 -22.33
N ARG A 672 59.27 -5.70 -21.83
CA ARG A 672 60.51 -6.09 -22.52
C ARG A 672 60.25 -7.02 -23.72
N VAL A 673 59.05 -7.58 -23.82
CA VAL A 673 58.66 -8.54 -24.87
C VAL A 673 58.27 -7.83 -26.16
N ILE A 674 57.88 -6.56 -26.09
CA ILE A 674 57.58 -5.73 -27.26
C ILE A 674 58.89 -5.11 -27.80
N SER A 675 59.11 -5.23 -29.11
CA SER A 675 60.26 -4.59 -29.77
C SER A 675 60.16 -3.05 -29.73
N GLU A 676 61.29 -2.35 -29.73
CA GLU A 676 61.30 -0.88 -29.70
C GLU A 676 60.55 -0.25 -30.90
N ASP A 677 60.53 -0.91 -32.06
CA ASP A 677 59.71 -0.51 -33.22
C ASP A 677 58.21 -0.69 -32.94
N GLY A 678 57.82 -1.80 -32.31
CA GLY A 678 56.44 -2.04 -31.86
C GLY A 678 55.97 -0.99 -30.85
N LYS A 679 56.79 -0.67 -29.85
CA LYS A 679 56.50 0.38 -28.85
C LYS A 679 56.26 1.74 -29.51
N LYS A 680 57.09 2.10 -30.49
CA LYS A 680 56.93 3.35 -31.24
C LYS A 680 55.60 3.38 -31.99
N LYS A 681 55.24 2.30 -32.71
CA LYS A 681 53.98 2.20 -33.46
C LYS A 681 52.75 2.27 -32.56
N LEU A 682 52.76 1.58 -31.41
CA LEU A 682 51.69 1.64 -30.42
C LEU A 682 51.54 3.05 -29.85
N LYS A 683 52.65 3.74 -29.58
CA LYS A 683 52.65 5.15 -29.14
C LYS A 683 52.11 6.10 -30.22
N ASP A 684 52.43 5.86 -31.49
CA ASP A 684 51.92 6.65 -32.60
C ASP A 684 50.40 6.49 -32.77
N LEU A 685 49.87 5.26 -32.58
CA LEU A 685 48.43 5.00 -32.54
C LEU A 685 47.76 5.74 -31.37
N LEU A 686 48.34 5.67 -30.17
CA LEU A 686 47.83 6.37 -28.99
C LEU A 686 47.75 7.88 -29.22
N HIS A 687 48.80 8.51 -29.77
CA HIS A 687 48.80 9.95 -30.03
C HIS A 687 47.74 10.39 -31.06
N TYR A 688 47.38 9.52 -32.00
CA TYR A 688 46.39 9.83 -33.02
C TYR A 688 44.95 9.66 -32.51
N TYR A 689 44.64 8.53 -31.86
CA TYR A 689 43.27 8.16 -31.52
C TYR A 689 42.81 8.64 -30.13
N TYR A 690 43.71 8.76 -29.14
CA TYR A 690 43.34 9.20 -27.79
C TYR A 690 42.70 10.59 -27.73
N PRO A 691 43.17 11.62 -28.46
CA PRO A 691 42.51 12.92 -28.51
C PRO A 691 41.06 12.85 -29.04
N ILE A 692 40.77 11.89 -29.93
CA ILE A 692 39.44 11.68 -30.52
C ILE A 692 38.52 11.00 -29.50
N GLU A 693 39.02 10.01 -28.76
CA GLU A 693 38.28 9.36 -27.68
C GLU A 693 37.77 10.40 -26.67
N ILE A 694 38.63 11.29 -26.20
CA ILE A 694 38.28 12.24 -25.14
C ILE A 694 37.56 13.53 -25.61
N ASP A 695 37.33 13.72 -26.91
CA ASP A 695 36.76 14.96 -27.47
C ASP A 695 35.27 15.13 -27.11
N PRO A 696 34.86 16.15 -26.33
CA PRO A 696 33.46 16.32 -25.94
C PRO A 696 32.53 16.73 -27.09
N ASN A 697 33.07 17.18 -28.24
CA ASN A 697 32.28 17.73 -29.34
C ASN A 697 31.88 16.70 -30.40
N GLN A 698 32.45 15.49 -30.37
CA GLN A 698 32.14 14.41 -31.31
C GLN A 698 31.10 13.44 -30.73
N THR A 699 30.19 12.98 -31.58
CA THR A 699 29.11 12.06 -31.17
C THR A 699 29.62 10.63 -30.99
N LEU A 700 28.88 9.80 -30.25
CA LEU A 700 29.23 8.39 -30.06
C LEU A 700 29.22 7.60 -31.38
N GLU A 701 28.29 7.90 -32.29
CA GLU A 701 28.18 7.25 -33.60
C GLU A 701 29.42 7.46 -34.47
N GLU A 702 30.05 8.64 -34.38
CA GLU A 702 31.28 8.98 -35.11
C GLU A 702 32.52 8.33 -34.46
N LYS A 703 32.54 8.23 -33.13
CA LYS A 703 33.69 7.71 -32.38
C LYS A 703 33.81 6.18 -32.40
N CYS A 704 32.69 5.46 -32.29
CA CYS A 704 32.68 4.00 -32.23
C CYS A 704 33.51 3.32 -33.34
N PRO A 705 33.34 3.61 -34.64
CA PRO A 705 34.13 2.95 -35.69
C PRO A 705 35.64 3.26 -35.59
N LEU A 706 36.02 4.45 -35.13
CA LEU A 706 37.42 4.84 -34.95
C LEU A 706 38.06 4.11 -33.77
N MET A 707 37.31 3.85 -32.69
CA MET A 707 37.80 3.05 -31.56
C MET A 707 38.00 1.59 -31.95
N VAL A 708 37.10 1.03 -32.75
CA VAL A 708 37.27 -0.32 -33.31
C VAL A 708 38.52 -0.40 -34.18
N GLU A 709 38.74 0.59 -35.06
CA GLU A 709 39.94 0.65 -35.91
C GLU A 709 41.22 0.75 -35.07
N TRP A 710 41.24 1.61 -34.05
CA TRP A 710 42.39 1.81 -33.18
C TRP A 710 42.82 0.51 -32.49
N TRP A 711 41.90 -0.12 -31.77
CA TRP A 711 42.22 -1.30 -30.97
C TRP A 711 42.46 -2.54 -31.84
N THR A 712 41.84 -2.64 -33.03
CA THR A 712 42.17 -3.68 -34.01
C THR A 712 43.63 -3.58 -34.45
N LYS A 713 44.09 -2.37 -34.84
CA LYS A 713 45.50 -2.15 -35.22
C LYS A 713 46.45 -2.42 -34.05
N ALA A 714 46.07 -2.02 -32.84
CA ALA A 714 46.89 -2.28 -31.65
C ALA A 714 47.03 -3.79 -31.37
N HIS A 715 45.93 -4.55 -31.41
CA HIS A 715 45.94 -6.00 -31.23
C HIS A 715 46.75 -6.72 -32.32
N GLU A 716 46.64 -6.30 -33.59
CA GLU A 716 47.45 -6.85 -34.69
C GLU A 716 48.96 -6.62 -34.46
N LEU A 717 49.34 -5.44 -33.96
CA LEU A 717 50.73 -5.13 -33.61
C LEU A 717 51.24 -6.00 -32.45
N LEU A 718 50.41 -6.27 -31.44
CA LEU A 718 50.75 -7.16 -30.33
C LEU A 718 50.93 -8.61 -30.80
N VAL A 719 50.07 -9.11 -31.68
CA VAL A 719 50.20 -10.44 -32.31
C VAL A 719 51.54 -10.56 -33.06
N GLN A 720 51.93 -9.52 -33.80
CA GLN A 720 53.21 -9.52 -34.53
C GLN A 720 54.44 -9.65 -33.63
N GLN A 721 54.33 -9.31 -32.33
CA GLN A 721 55.44 -9.46 -31.39
C GLN A 721 55.67 -10.89 -30.90
N LYS A 722 54.78 -11.84 -31.24
CA LYS A 722 54.88 -13.27 -30.83
C LYS A 722 55.03 -13.46 -29.32
N ILE A 723 54.19 -12.76 -28.55
CA ILE A 723 54.16 -12.82 -27.09
C ILE A 723 53.88 -14.26 -26.63
N HIS A 724 54.67 -14.77 -25.68
CA HIS A 724 54.48 -16.12 -25.15
C HIS A 724 53.62 -16.10 -23.87
N ARG A 725 52.75 -17.10 -23.69
CA ARG A 725 51.86 -17.18 -22.51
C ARG A 725 52.65 -17.19 -21.18
N SER A 726 53.83 -17.81 -21.18
CA SER A 726 54.71 -17.86 -19.99
C SER A 726 55.20 -16.50 -19.54
N ASP A 727 55.22 -15.51 -20.44
CA ASP A 727 55.83 -14.22 -20.16
C ASP A 727 54.86 -13.30 -19.39
N ILE A 728 53.54 -13.55 -19.48
CA ILE A 728 52.48 -12.73 -18.87
C ILE A 728 52.72 -12.53 -17.37
N ALA A 729 52.97 -13.61 -16.64
CA ALA A 729 53.20 -13.55 -15.20
C ALA A 729 54.45 -12.71 -14.84
N GLN A 730 55.50 -12.79 -15.65
CA GLN A 730 56.72 -11.99 -15.44
C GLN A 730 56.48 -10.52 -15.81
N ILE A 731 55.80 -10.25 -16.93
CA ILE A 731 55.47 -8.90 -17.40
C ILE A 731 54.68 -8.15 -16.33
N VAL A 732 53.66 -8.77 -15.74
CA VAL A 732 52.86 -8.16 -14.68
C VAL A 732 53.71 -7.89 -13.43
N ARG A 733 54.59 -8.83 -13.05
CA ARG A 733 55.44 -8.70 -11.86
C ARG A 733 56.52 -7.61 -12.00
N GLU A 734 56.98 -7.38 -13.22
CA GLU A 734 57.94 -6.31 -13.55
C GLU A 734 57.26 -4.94 -13.76
N SER A 735 55.92 -4.90 -13.80
CA SER A 735 55.16 -3.67 -14.01
C SER A 735 54.94 -2.88 -12.71
N GLU A 736 54.68 -1.57 -12.84
CA GLU A 736 54.28 -0.70 -11.73
C GLU A 736 52.74 -0.68 -11.53
N ALA A 737 52.04 -1.73 -11.97
CA ALA A 737 50.59 -1.83 -11.81
C ALA A 737 50.20 -2.01 -10.33
N MET A 738 49.23 -1.23 -9.87
CA MET A 738 48.77 -1.25 -8.48
C MET A 738 47.25 -1.28 -8.43
N LEU A 739 46.69 -2.13 -7.57
CA LEU A 739 45.28 -2.06 -7.20
C LEU A 739 45.05 -0.89 -6.24
N ARG A 740 43.85 -0.31 -6.30
CA ARG A 740 43.41 0.81 -5.47
C ARG A 740 43.42 0.44 -3.99
N ASP A 741 43.79 1.37 -3.12
CA ASP A 741 43.81 1.14 -1.69
C ASP A 741 42.41 0.69 -1.20
N GLY A 742 42.36 -0.32 -0.32
CA GLY A 742 41.11 -0.95 0.11
C GLY A 742 40.63 -2.14 -0.75
N PHE A 743 41.33 -2.49 -1.84
CA PHE A 743 40.93 -3.61 -2.71
C PHE A 743 40.80 -4.94 -1.96
N LYS A 744 41.72 -5.24 -1.03
CA LYS A 744 41.70 -6.53 -0.34
C LYS A 744 40.42 -6.71 0.47
N GLU A 745 40.01 -5.68 1.22
CA GLU A 745 38.74 -5.69 1.94
C GLU A 745 37.56 -5.87 0.99
N PHE A 746 37.55 -5.16 -0.14
CA PHE A 746 36.52 -5.23 -1.16
C PHE A 746 36.33 -6.66 -1.68
N PHE A 747 37.39 -7.28 -2.22
CA PHE A 747 37.32 -8.64 -2.75
C PHE A 747 36.98 -9.67 -1.66
N ASP A 748 37.60 -9.56 -0.47
CA ASP A 748 37.37 -10.49 0.64
C ASP A 748 35.92 -10.43 1.15
N GLN A 749 35.31 -9.23 1.23
CA GLN A 749 33.92 -9.06 1.66
C GLN A 749 32.93 -9.65 0.66
N LEU A 750 33.13 -9.39 -0.63
CA LEU A 750 32.27 -9.94 -1.67
C LEU A 750 32.34 -11.47 -1.69
N HIS A 751 33.54 -12.04 -1.52
CA HIS A 751 33.71 -13.48 -1.45
C HIS A 751 33.04 -14.09 -0.21
N LYS A 752 33.29 -13.53 0.98
CA LYS A 752 32.69 -14.01 2.24
C LYS A 752 31.18 -14.01 2.23
N ASN A 753 30.56 -13.01 1.60
CA ASN A 753 29.10 -12.85 1.54
C ASN A 753 28.49 -13.42 0.24
N ASN A 754 29.27 -14.18 -0.54
CA ASN A 754 28.84 -14.78 -1.79
C ASN A 754 28.17 -13.78 -2.76
N VAL A 755 28.76 -12.58 -2.88
CA VAL A 755 28.32 -11.52 -3.80
C VAL A 755 29.13 -11.63 -5.11
N PRO A 756 28.47 -11.86 -6.26
CA PRO A 756 29.13 -11.89 -7.56
C PRO A 756 29.74 -10.53 -7.90
N LEU A 757 31.00 -10.57 -8.31
CA LEU A 757 31.70 -9.42 -8.91
C LEU A 757 31.84 -9.69 -10.41
N PHE A 758 31.25 -8.82 -11.22
CA PHE A 758 31.39 -8.83 -12.67
C PHE A 758 32.33 -7.71 -13.09
N ILE A 759 33.50 -8.07 -13.60
CA ILE A 759 34.48 -7.11 -14.13
C ILE A 759 34.27 -7.03 -15.63
N PHE A 760 33.78 -5.88 -16.11
CA PHE A 760 33.57 -5.64 -17.54
C PHE A 760 34.54 -4.57 -18.03
N SER A 761 35.63 -5.01 -18.65
CA SER A 761 36.74 -4.12 -19.00
C SER A 761 37.12 -4.14 -20.46
N ALA A 762 37.42 -2.96 -21.00
CA ALA A 762 38.01 -2.80 -22.31
C ALA A 762 39.49 -3.22 -22.35
N GLY A 763 40.11 -3.47 -21.20
CA GLY A 763 41.50 -3.89 -21.06
C GLY A 763 41.84 -5.25 -21.67
N VAL A 764 43.05 -5.74 -21.34
CA VAL A 764 43.51 -7.09 -21.70
C VAL A 764 43.23 -8.07 -20.55
N GLY A 765 42.33 -9.02 -20.80
CA GLY A 765 41.81 -9.96 -19.80
C GLY A 765 42.88 -10.82 -19.12
N ASP A 766 43.84 -11.34 -19.88
CA ASP A 766 44.90 -12.19 -19.31
C ASP A 766 45.84 -11.41 -18.37
N ILE A 767 46.03 -10.11 -18.63
CA ILE A 767 46.88 -9.24 -17.81
C ILE A 767 46.15 -8.85 -16.53
N LEU A 768 44.89 -8.43 -16.64
CA LEU A 768 44.10 -8.02 -15.48
C LEU A 768 43.85 -9.20 -14.52
N GLU A 769 43.54 -10.39 -15.03
CA GLU A 769 43.40 -11.58 -14.18
C GLU A 769 44.69 -11.92 -13.47
N GLU A 770 45.84 -11.79 -14.15
CA GLU A 770 47.13 -12.05 -13.56
C GLU A 770 47.49 -11.03 -12.47
N ILE A 771 47.09 -9.74 -12.62
CA ILE A 771 47.21 -8.74 -11.55
C ILE A 771 46.42 -9.17 -10.30
N ILE A 772 45.15 -9.58 -10.48
CA ILE A 772 44.28 -10.01 -9.38
C ILE A 772 44.81 -11.32 -8.74
N ARG A 773 45.36 -12.23 -9.55
CA ARG A 773 45.95 -13.50 -9.10
C ARG A 773 47.22 -13.27 -8.27
N GLN A 774 48.11 -12.38 -8.71
CA GLN A 774 49.32 -12.00 -7.95
C GLN A 774 48.97 -11.23 -6.66
N ALA A 775 47.85 -10.51 -6.64
CA ALA A 775 47.29 -9.88 -5.44
C ALA A 775 46.59 -10.87 -4.49
N ASN A 776 46.45 -12.15 -4.86
CA ASN A 776 45.83 -13.22 -4.09
C ASN A 776 44.36 -12.94 -3.68
N VAL A 777 43.58 -12.35 -4.60
CA VAL A 777 42.15 -12.03 -4.39
C VAL A 777 41.26 -12.51 -5.55
N PHE A 778 41.77 -13.41 -6.39
CA PHE A 778 40.99 -13.99 -7.50
C PHE A 778 40.12 -15.15 -7.01
N TYR A 779 38.93 -14.80 -6.54
CA TYR A 779 37.96 -15.72 -5.94
C TYR A 779 36.96 -16.28 -6.96
N SER A 780 36.27 -17.37 -6.60
CA SER A 780 35.30 -18.06 -7.49
C SER A 780 34.05 -17.25 -7.84
N ASN A 781 33.74 -16.20 -7.08
CA ASN A 781 32.63 -15.28 -7.34
C ASN A 781 32.99 -14.12 -8.29
N VAL A 782 34.24 -14.05 -8.76
CA VAL A 782 34.72 -13.04 -9.71
C VAL A 782 34.57 -13.58 -11.14
N ASN A 783 33.81 -12.87 -11.96
CA ASN A 783 33.64 -13.15 -13.38
C ASN A 783 34.17 -11.99 -14.19
N VAL A 784 35.01 -12.27 -15.19
CA VAL A 784 35.67 -11.24 -16.00
C VAL A 784 35.24 -11.37 -17.46
N VAL A 785 34.86 -10.25 -18.07
CA VAL A 785 34.65 -10.12 -19.51
C VAL A 785 35.55 -9.00 -20.02
N SER A 786 36.49 -9.37 -20.88
CA SER A 786 37.52 -8.45 -21.40
C SER A 786 38.12 -8.98 -22.71
N ASN A 787 39.09 -8.27 -23.29
CA ASN A 787 39.78 -8.71 -24.51
C ASN A 787 40.81 -9.78 -24.15
N TYR A 788 40.50 -11.05 -24.42
CA TYR A 788 41.40 -12.16 -24.12
C TYR A 788 42.31 -12.52 -25.29
N MET A 789 43.55 -12.87 -24.99
CA MET A 789 44.51 -13.40 -25.94
C MET A 789 44.20 -14.88 -26.26
N ASP A 790 44.44 -15.28 -27.50
CA ASP A 790 44.46 -16.67 -27.92
C ASP A 790 45.88 -17.11 -28.27
N PHE A 791 46.25 -18.30 -27.80
CA PHE A 791 47.60 -18.82 -27.93
C PHE A 791 47.56 -20.12 -28.72
N SER A 792 48.55 -20.32 -29.60
CA SER A 792 48.78 -21.60 -30.27
C SER A 792 49.14 -22.70 -29.26
N ASP A 793 49.16 -23.96 -29.73
CA ASP A 793 49.63 -25.10 -28.93
C ASP A 793 51.07 -24.91 -28.43
N ASP A 794 51.89 -24.17 -29.19
CA ASP A 794 53.26 -23.81 -28.83
C ASP A 794 53.33 -22.63 -27.84
N GLY A 795 52.20 -22.06 -27.41
CA GLY A 795 52.13 -21.01 -26.40
C GLY A 795 52.32 -19.57 -26.90
N VAL A 796 52.28 -19.34 -28.21
CA VAL A 796 52.49 -18.01 -28.84
C VAL A 796 51.15 -17.35 -29.18
N LEU A 797 51.03 -16.04 -28.92
CA LEU A 797 49.86 -15.23 -29.26
C LEU A 797 49.57 -15.25 -30.77
N THR A 798 48.35 -15.65 -31.16
CA THR A 798 47.90 -15.72 -32.56
C THR A 798 46.85 -14.68 -32.90
N HIS A 799 45.86 -14.46 -32.04
CA HIS A 799 44.83 -13.44 -32.17
C HIS A 799 44.16 -13.16 -30.81
N PHE A 800 43.16 -12.26 -30.78
CA PHE A 800 42.31 -12.04 -29.61
C PHE A 800 40.97 -12.77 -29.76
N LYS A 801 40.36 -13.18 -28.65
CA LYS A 801 39.11 -13.93 -28.59
C LYS A 801 37.91 -13.01 -28.49
N GLY A 802 36.82 -13.43 -29.12
CA GLY A 802 35.51 -12.79 -28.96
C GLY A 802 35.40 -11.44 -29.68
N PRO A 803 34.26 -10.75 -29.50
CA PRO A 803 34.06 -9.40 -30.00
C PRO A 803 34.98 -8.42 -29.25
N LEU A 804 35.55 -7.46 -29.98
CA LEU A 804 36.41 -6.42 -29.44
C LEU A 804 35.64 -5.54 -28.45
N ILE A 805 36.17 -5.36 -27.23
CA ILE A 805 35.62 -4.46 -26.21
C ILE A 805 36.46 -3.18 -26.16
N HIS A 806 35.80 -2.02 -26.20
CA HIS A 806 36.39 -0.70 -26.06
C HIS A 806 35.49 0.20 -25.20
N THR A 807 35.94 1.41 -24.88
CA THR A 807 35.30 2.35 -23.94
C THR A 807 33.80 2.61 -24.20
N TYR A 808 33.29 2.47 -25.43
CA TYR A 808 31.90 2.84 -25.78
C TYR A 808 30.97 1.68 -26.15
N ASN A 809 31.45 0.44 -26.14
CA ASN A 809 30.62 -0.74 -26.46
C ASN A 809 30.45 -1.69 -25.26
N LYS A 810 30.73 -1.22 -24.04
CA LYS A 810 30.52 -1.95 -22.79
C LYS A 810 29.03 -2.02 -22.41
N ASN A 811 28.23 -2.69 -23.23
CA ASN A 811 26.79 -2.82 -23.04
C ASN A 811 26.29 -4.24 -23.39
N ASN A 812 24.98 -4.46 -23.30
CA ASN A 812 24.36 -5.77 -23.55
C ASN A 812 24.71 -6.40 -24.91
N THR A 813 25.04 -5.62 -25.94
CA THR A 813 25.34 -6.15 -27.29
C THR A 813 26.54 -7.08 -27.30
N VAL A 814 27.54 -6.82 -26.44
CA VAL A 814 28.73 -7.66 -26.30
C VAL A 814 28.46 -8.90 -25.43
N LEU A 815 27.43 -8.85 -24.60
CA LEU A 815 27.10 -9.90 -23.62
C LEU A 815 26.06 -10.89 -24.13
N GLN A 816 25.51 -10.70 -25.35
CA GLN A 816 24.60 -11.63 -26.02
C GLN A 816 25.24 -13.02 -26.20
N GLY A 817 24.91 -13.95 -25.31
CA GLY A 817 25.45 -15.33 -25.29
C GLY A 817 26.22 -15.69 -24.02
N THR A 818 26.47 -14.74 -23.12
CA THR A 818 27.05 -15.02 -21.80
C THR A 818 25.96 -15.47 -20.82
N GLY A 819 26.15 -16.61 -20.16
CA GLY A 819 25.18 -17.14 -19.17
C GLY A 819 25.14 -16.37 -17.83
N TYR A 820 26.00 -15.35 -17.66
CA TYR A 820 26.18 -14.66 -16.39
C TYR A 820 24.89 -13.96 -15.91
N PHE A 821 24.22 -13.17 -16.76
CA PHE A 821 22.99 -12.49 -16.36
C PHE A 821 21.81 -13.41 -16.07
N GLN A 822 21.83 -14.64 -16.59
CA GLN A 822 20.87 -15.68 -16.19
C GLN A 822 21.18 -16.23 -14.80
N GLN A 823 22.45 -16.29 -14.39
CA GLN A 823 22.86 -16.75 -13.06
C GLN A 823 22.60 -15.71 -11.96
N VAL A 824 22.54 -14.42 -12.31
CA VAL A 824 22.26 -13.32 -11.37
C VAL A 824 20.86 -12.73 -11.52
N SER A 825 19.96 -13.36 -12.29
CA SER A 825 18.61 -12.83 -12.58
C SER A 825 17.69 -12.71 -11.36
N THR A 826 18.06 -13.34 -10.24
CA THR A 826 17.35 -13.25 -8.96
C THR A 826 17.82 -12.06 -8.11
N ARG A 827 18.88 -11.35 -8.52
CA ARG A 827 19.46 -10.21 -7.80
C ARG A 827 18.92 -8.90 -8.38
N THR A 828 18.33 -8.06 -7.54
CA THR A 828 17.59 -6.87 -7.98
C THR A 828 18.35 -5.56 -7.77
N SER A 829 19.53 -5.58 -7.13
CA SER A 829 20.29 -4.37 -6.78
C SER A 829 21.71 -4.41 -7.34
N ILE A 830 22.19 -3.30 -7.90
CA ILE A 830 23.50 -3.21 -8.55
C ILE A 830 24.34 -2.09 -7.93
N ILE A 831 25.59 -2.39 -7.61
CA ILE A 831 26.63 -1.36 -7.41
C ILE A 831 27.49 -1.33 -8.68
N LEU A 832 27.45 -0.20 -9.39
CA LEU A 832 28.20 0.01 -10.62
C LEU A 832 29.39 0.93 -10.34
N LEU A 833 30.60 0.45 -10.64
CA LEU A 833 31.85 1.20 -10.50
C LEU A 833 32.48 1.46 -11.87
N GLY A 834 32.85 2.71 -12.15
CA GLY A 834 33.52 3.07 -13.40
C GLY A 834 34.26 4.40 -13.32
N ASP A 835 35.19 4.64 -14.24
CA ASP A 835 35.98 5.87 -14.33
C ASP A 835 35.67 6.71 -15.57
N SER A 836 34.79 6.21 -16.46
CA SER A 836 34.46 6.86 -17.73
C SER A 836 32.95 7.00 -17.95
N MET A 837 32.54 7.80 -18.93
CA MET A 837 31.12 7.92 -19.29
C MET A 837 30.56 6.65 -19.98
N GLY A 838 31.42 5.79 -20.52
CA GLY A 838 31.00 4.56 -21.20
C GLY A 838 30.55 3.47 -20.24
N ASP A 839 31.05 3.52 -18.99
CA ASP A 839 30.78 2.52 -17.95
C ASP A 839 29.34 2.57 -17.44
N LEU A 840 28.65 3.70 -17.63
CA LEU A 840 27.25 3.89 -17.23
C LEU A 840 26.28 2.89 -17.86
N THR A 841 26.69 2.25 -18.97
CA THR A 841 25.89 1.29 -19.74
C THR A 841 26.22 -0.17 -19.42
N MET A 842 27.16 -0.45 -18.50
CA MET A 842 27.56 -1.83 -18.16
C MET A 842 26.45 -2.65 -17.50
N ALA A 843 25.46 -1.99 -16.88
CA ALA A 843 24.29 -2.62 -16.30
C ALA A 843 23.13 -2.82 -17.30
N ASP A 844 23.26 -2.33 -18.54
CA ASP A 844 22.21 -2.46 -19.54
C ASP A 844 22.02 -3.94 -19.90
N GLY A 845 20.80 -4.45 -19.78
CA GLY A 845 20.46 -5.85 -20.09
C GLY A 845 20.35 -6.78 -18.90
N VAL A 846 20.62 -6.32 -17.67
CA VAL A 846 20.35 -7.11 -16.45
C VAL A 846 18.83 -7.20 -16.22
N PRO A 847 18.24 -8.41 -16.13
CA PRO A 847 16.80 -8.55 -15.90
C PRO A 847 16.43 -8.22 -14.44
N ASN A 848 15.23 -7.67 -14.21
CA ASN A 848 14.63 -7.47 -12.88
C ASN A 848 15.37 -6.54 -11.91
N VAL A 849 16.04 -5.49 -12.42
CA VAL A 849 16.74 -4.51 -11.57
C VAL A 849 15.74 -3.52 -10.95
N GLU A 850 15.73 -3.45 -9.62
CA GLU A 850 14.95 -2.50 -8.84
C GLU A 850 15.78 -1.25 -8.49
N ASN A 851 17.07 -1.43 -8.14
CA ASN A 851 17.95 -0.36 -7.66
C ASN A 851 19.34 -0.42 -8.31
N ILE A 852 19.91 0.73 -8.69
CA ILE A 852 21.28 0.85 -9.17
C ILE A 852 21.94 2.03 -8.45
N LEU A 853 23.10 1.81 -7.84
CA LEU A 853 23.96 2.85 -7.30
C LEU A 853 25.21 2.96 -8.18
N LYS A 854 25.42 4.13 -8.79
CA LYS A 854 26.55 4.39 -9.69
C LYS A 854 27.61 5.22 -8.98
N ILE A 855 28.82 4.67 -8.90
CA ILE A 855 29.98 5.32 -8.27
C ILE A 855 31.04 5.56 -9.35
N GLY A 856 31.33 6.84 -9.59
CA GLY A 856 32.27 7.30 -10.61
C GLY A 856 33.62 7.70 -10.01
N PHE A 857 34.72 7.19 -10.56
CA PHE A 857 36.09 7.58 -10.20
C PHE A 857 36.59 8.68 -11.15
N LEU A 858 36.49 9.94 -10.72
CA LEU A 858 36.95 11.10 -11.49
C LEU A 858 38.44 11.35 -11.23
N ASN A 859 39.29 10.68 -12.01
CA ASN A 859 40.74 10.68 -11.80
C ASN A 859 41.50 11.83 -12.48
N ASP A 860 41.03 12.31 -13.65
CA ASP A 860 41.73 13.32 -14.47
C ASP A 860 40.81 14.49 -14.83
N LYS A 861 41.39 15.70 -14.95
CA LYS A 861 40.70 16.96 -15.26
C LYS A 861 39.46 17.20 -14.40
N VAL A 862 39.61 17.02 -13.08
CA VAL A 862 38.53 17.05 -12.10
C VAL A 862 37.65 18.29 -12.24
N GLU A 863 38.24 19.49 -12.21
CA GLU A 863 37.49 20.75 -12.28
C GLU A 863 36.68 20.92 -13.58
N GLU A 864 37.18 20.43 -14.71
CA GLU A 864 36.50 20.55 -16.01
C GLU A 864 35.34 19.54 -16.14
N ARG A 865 35.47 18.37 -15.52
CA ARG A 865 34.56 17.22 -15.72
C ARG A 865 33.58 17.00 -14.57
N ARG A 866 33.80 17.62 -13.40
CA ARG A 866 33.00 17.46 -12.18
C ARG A 866 31.50 17.58 -12.44
N GLY A 867 31.07 18.65 -13.12
CA GLY A 867 29.64 18.89 -13.40
C GLY A 867 28.98 17.72 -14.15
N LYS A 868 29.62 17.24 -15.21
CA LYS A 868 29.09 16.13 -16.02
C LYS A 868 29.03 14.81 -15.24
N TYR A 869 30.00 14.57 -14.35
CA TYR A 869 30.02 13.38 -13.50
C TYR A 869 28.91 13.43 -12.44
N LEU A 870 28.71 14.58 -11.79
CA LEU A 870 27.63 14.77 -10.81
C LEU A 870 26.22 14.63 -11.42
N ASP A 871 26.06 14.95 -12.71
CA ASP A 871 24.78 14.75 -13.42
C ASP A 871 24.50 13.27 -13.75
N SER A 872 25.54 12.43 -13.77
CA SER A 872 25.46 11.06 -14.35
C SER A 872 25.72 9.92 -13.37
N TYR A 873 26.55 10.17 -12.35
CA TYR A 873 26.89 9.26 -11.26
C TYR A 873 26.24 9.72 -9.96
N ASP A 874 25.82 8.78 -9.11
CA ASP A 874 25.20 9.09 -7.82
C ASP A 874 26.26 9.50 -6.78
N ILE A 875 27.46 8.92 -6.86
CA ILE A 875 28.63 9.25 -6.03
C ILE A 875 29.83 9.48 -6.95
N VAL A 876 30.55 10.57 -6.74
CA VAL A 876 31.77 10.90 -7.49
C VAL A 876 32.95 10.96 -6.53
N LEU A 877 33.95 10.11 -6.76
CA LEU A 877 35.20 10.05 -6.01
C LEU A 877 36.30 10.72 -6.84
N GLU A 878 36.92 11.76 -6.29
CA GLU A 878 37.87 12.60 -7.03
C GLU A 878 39.33 12.27 -6.68
N SER A 879 40.25 12.56 -7.61
CA SER A 879 41.70 12.57 -7.32
C SER A 879 42.31 11.23 -6.86
N ASP A 880 41.92 10.12 -7.49
CA ASP A 880 42.42 8.76 -7.19
C ASP A 880 42.11 8.27 -5.76
N GLU A 881 40.94 8.63 -5.23
CA GLU A 881 40.46 8.24 -3.90
C GLU A 881 40.39 6.72 -3.68
N THR A 882 40.39 6.26 -2.43
CA THR A 882 40.41 4.83 -2.09
C THR A 882 39.07 4.11 -2.33
N LEU A 883 39.04 2.78 -2.16
CA LEU A 883 37.79 2.00 -2.12
C LEU A 883 37.08 2.10 -0.77
N ASP A 884 37.49 2.95 0.16
CA ASP A 884 36.93 2.98 1.52
C ASP A 884 35.46 3.39 1.56
N VAL A 885 35.03 4.29 0.66
CA VAL A 885 33.61 4.64 0.51
C VAL A 885 32.81 3.43 0.03
N VAL A 886 33.32 2.72 -0.98
CA VAL A 886 32.69 1.50 -1.52
C VAL A 886 32.62 0.42 -0.43
N ASN A 887 33.71 0.20 0.30
CA ASN A 887 33.77 -0.74 1.42
C ASN A 887 32.85 -0.34 2.57
N GLY A 888 32.70 0.96 2.85
CA GLY A 888 31.74 1.46 3.84
C GLY A 888 30.29 1.16 3.45
N ILE A 889 29.96 1.37 2.17
CA ILE A 889 28.65 1.03 1.60
C ILE A 889 28.42 -0.48 1.66
N LEU A 890 29.39 -1.28 1.24
CA LEU A 890 29.32 -2.74 1.31
C LEU A 890 29.15 -3.21 2.75
N ARG A 891 29.88 -2.65 3.72
CA ARG A 891 29.68 -2.97 5.14
C ARG A 891 28.25 -2.69 5.58
N TYR A 892 27.70 -1.53 5.24
CA TYR A 892 26.31 -1.16 5.58
C TYR A 892 25.27 -2.08 4.92
N ILE A 893 25.50 -2.46 3.66
CA ILE A 893 24.62 -3.36 2.92
C ILE A 893 24.74 -4.79 3.45
N LEU A 894 25.95 -5.26 3.74
CA LEU A 894 26.23 -6.67 4.06
C LEU A 894 26.15 -7.01 5.55
N THR A 895 26.10 -6.03 6.47
CA THR A 895 25.85 -6.32 7.89
C THR A 895 24.42 -6.82 8.10
N GLU A 896 24.32 -8.06 8.58
CA GLU A 896 23.10 -8.60 9.20
C GLU A 896 22.85 -7.81 10.50
N THR A 897 21.83 -6.98 10.49
CA THR A 897 21.16 -6.50 11.71
C THR A 897 19.77 -7.08 11.75
#